data_AF-A0A9W9XW19-F1
#
_entry.id   AF-A0A9W9XW19-F1
#
_cell.length_a   1.000
_cell.length_b   1.000
_cell.length_c   1.000
_cell.angle_alpha   90.00
_cell.angle_beta   90.00
_cell.angle_gamma   90.00
#
_symmetry.space_group_name_H-M   'P 1'
#
loop_
_entity.id
_entity.type
_entity.pdbx_description
1 polymer ?
#
loop_
_entity_poly.entity_id
_entity_poly.type
_entity_poly.pdbx_seq_one_letter_code
_entity_poly.pdbx_strand_id
1 'polypeptide(L)'
;MQNYIWALLGLAMVPQALATDTLSTSGFNLCMTDSAINVQKMDVTYTRSTGIVVFDVAGTNAIEQKVQAAITVTAYGNEIYSKEFDPCGDEIHVDQLCPVPKGTFKASGSMEVPSEYASQIPGIAFKIPDLDGQAKLVLKSKKKNKNVACIESQLSNGHTVDVGAVKYVSAGIAAGALALSGVSALGSAGTAGTPSNSPGFGDVMGWFHSMATNGMLSVAYPPVYRSFSSNFMWSTGLIPWAGMQQSIDKFREATGGNLTTESYEYLKNSSVKHSSSSTNTTKRSWDYSLEFGEMVARSIEASADPNVSESSSDSEDSKDSEESGSSSTVSDLKELAQELMVPSANIFMTVLLIFAIVIAVVVVGILLVKVVLELWALYGNFPNKLSDFRKDYWGLMARTITNMILVLYSIWVLYCVYQLRKGDSWAAKTLAAITLSIFTAVLLFFAIRIVYMARKYKKAEGDTSSLYEDRETWKKYSLFYDNYKKDFWWLFIPVIVYALVKGCIIAGGEGHGLFQSAGQLVCEVLLLGLLVWSRPYATKASMGINIAVQVVRVLSIVCVLVFVEELGLSQTTKTVTGIVLIVVQSTLTAVLAILIAVNAIINCCRENPHAKRRREAEKANRDIDDLTPLDARDSLLMDHPQRKDYAEMSNFNFTGPYESYRDEPKRAGPTGSDERAGLVHNDYGVAHGRSASPDSHHSRSSLEGRRPAAPGYGMAY
;
A
#
# COMPACT_ATOMS: atom_id res chain seq x y z
N MET A 1 8.74 -3.78 -28.34
CA MET A 1 8.49 -2.59 -27.49
C MET A 1 7.25 -1.81 -27.89
N GLN A 2 6.89 -1.73 -29.17
CA GLN A 2 5.72 -0.96 -29.65
C GLN A 2 4.37 -1.46 -29.12
N ASN A 3 4.19 -2.78 -28.94
CA ASN A 3 2.92 -3.36 -28.48
C ASN A 3 2.63 -3.13 -26.98
N TYR A 4 3.66 -2.85 -26.16
CA TYR A 4 3.48 -2.51 -24.75
C TYR A 4 3.05 -1.05 -24.54
N ILE A 5 3.39 -0.16 -25.48
CA ILE A 5 2.96 1.24 -25.48
C ILE A 5 1.45 1.31 -25.76
N TRP A 6 0.92 0.46 -26.65
CA TRP A 6 -0.51 0.38 -26.93
C TRP A 6 -1.33 -0.19 -25.77
N ALA A 7 -0.76 -1.12 -24.98
CA ALA A 7 -1.43 -1.65 -23.78
C ALA A 7 -1.50 -0.60 -22.65
N LEU A 8 -0.52 0.30 -22.54
CA LEU A 8 -0.56 1.43 -21.60
C LEU A 8 -1.53 2.53 -22.03
N LEU A 9 -1.74 2.72 -23.34
CA LEU A 9 -2.76 3.64 -23.87
C LEU A 9 -4.19 3.10 -23.73
N GLY A 10 -4.37 1.78 -23.68
CA GLY A 10 -5.68 1.13 -23.53
C GLY A 10 -6.36 1.35 -22.17
N LEU A 11 -5.60 1.69 -21.12
CA LEU A 11 -6.15 2.01 -19.79
C LEU A 11 -6.65 3.46 -19.65
N ALA A 12 -6.49 4.30 -20.68
CA ALA A 12 -6.89 5.71 -20.68
C ALA A 12 -8.30 5.97 -21.23
N MET A 13 -9.06 4.93 -21.60
CA MET A 13 -10.49 5.08 -21.94
C MET A 13 -11.36 4.99 -20.69
N VAL A 14 -11.22 5.99 -19.82
CA VAL A 14 -12.28 6.33 -18.88
C VAL A 14 -13.38 7.01 -19.71
N PRO A 15 -14.68 6.66 -19.54
CA PRO A 15 -15.75 7.44 -20.15
C PRO A 15 -15.58 8.88 -19.68
N GLN A 16 -15.35 9.80 -20.62
CA GLN A 16 -15.51 11.21 -20.34
C GLN A 16 -17.01 11.41 -20.07
N ALA A 17 -17.38 11.26 -18.80
CA ALA A 17 -18.62 11.83 -18.31
C ALA A 17 -18.62 13.28 -18.79
N LEU A 18 -19.71 13.70 -19.43
CA LEU A 18 -19.96 15.10 -19.78
C LEU A 18 -19.82 15.91 -18.50
N ALA A 19 -18.61 16.42 -18.27
CA ALA A 19 -18.28 17.15 -17.06
C ALA A 19 -18.91 18.52 -17.19
N THR A 20 -19.82 18.84 -16.28
CA THR A 20 -20.32 20.19 -16.12
C THR A 20 -19.14 21.06 -15.69
N ASP A 21 -18.72 22.03 -16.52
CA ASP A 21 -17.63 22.97 -16.20
C ASP A 21 -18.11 23.97 -15.12
N THR A 22 -18.28 23.49 -13.89
CA THR A 22 -18.76 24.28 -12.75
C THR A 22 -17.74 24.32 -11.63
N LEU A 23 -17.60 25.49 -11.00
CA LEU A 23 -16.85 25.67 -9.75
C LEU A 23 -17.85 26.05 -8.65
N SER A 24 -17.87 25.28 -7.58
CA SER A 24 -18.74 25.48 -6.42
C SER A 24 -17.92 25.66 -5.15
N THR A 25 -18.43 26.43 -4.20
CA THR A 25 -17.86 26.53 -2.85
C THR A 25 -18.12 25.27 -2.03
N SER A 26 -17.09 24.70 -1.40
CA SER A 26 -17.20 23.62 -0.42
C SER A 26 -17.02 24.17 0.99
N GLY A 27 -18.16 24.48 1.62
CA GLY A 27 -18.25 25.08 2.96
C GLY A 27 -17.51 26.40 3.10
N PHE A 28 -17.41 26.92 4.34
CA PHE A 28 -16.76 28.20 4.61
C PHE A 28 -16.13 28.25 6.01
N ASN A 29 -15.10 29.07 6.15
CA ASN A 29 -14.44 29.42 7.39
C ASN A 29 -14.51 30.94 7.59
N LEU A 30 -14.64 31.39 8.83
CA LEU A 30 -14.56 32.80 9.17
C LEU A 30 -13.10 33.16 9.43
N CYS A 31 -12.53 34.08 8.64
CA CYS A 31 -11.14 34.52 8.78
C CYS A 31 -10.96 35.65 9.80
N MET A 32 -12.01 36.00 10.55
CA MET A 32 -11.98 36.94 11.68
C MET A 32 -12.81 36.41 12.83
N THR A 33 -12.33 36.57 14.06
CA THR A 33 -13.00 36.17 15.31
C THR A 33 -14.12 37.12 15.71
N ASP A 34 -13.92 38.43 15.54
CA ASP A 34 -14.92 39.47 15.85
C ASP A 34 -15.68 39.95 14.59
N SER A 35 -16.45 39.05 13.97
CA SER A 35 -17.30 39.41 12.83
C SER A 35 -18.62 40.04 13.30
N ALA A 36 -18.89 41.29 12.90
CA ALA A 36 -20.17 41.96 13.16
C ALA A 36 -21.35 41.36 12.37
N ILE A 37 -21.03 40.71 11.25
CA ILE A 37 -21.96 39.92 10.44
C ILE A 37 -21.54 38.45 10.57
N ASN A 38 -22.43 37.62 11.10
CA ASN A 38 -22.19 36.18 11.26
C ASN A 38 -22.86 35.43 10.10
N VAL A 39 -22.07 34.73 9.30
CA VAL A 39 -22.56 33.99 8.13
C VAL A 39 -22.94 32.57 8.53
N GLN A 40 -24.17 32.19 8.20
CA GLN A 40 -24.74 30.88 8.51
C GLN A 40 -24.76 29.96 7.29
N LYS A 41 -24.88 30.53 6.09
CA LYS A 41 -24.92 29.81 4.82
C LYS A 41 -24.19 30.60 3.75
N MET A 42 -23.36 29.94 2.95
CA MET A 42 -22.71 30.54 1.79
C MET A 42 -22.50 29.45 0.74
N ASP A 43 -23.31 29.50 -0.32
CA ASP A 43 -23.11 28.70 -1.52
C ASP A 43 -22.95 29.62 -2.71
N VAL A 44 -21.87 29.42 -3.45
CA VAL A 44 -21.60 30.14 -4.69
C VAL A 44 -21.19 29.11 -5.75
N THR A 45 -21.87 29.12 -6.89
CA THR A 45 -21.58 28.24 -8.02
C THR A 45 -21.39 29.06 -9.28
N TYR A 46 -20.22 28.93 -9.90
CA TYR A 46 -19.89 29.50 -11.20
C TYR A 46 -19.99 28.42 -12.28
N THR A 47 -20.71 28.72 -13.36
CA THR A 47 -20.79 27.84 -14.54
C THR A 47 -20.06 28.48 -15.71
N ARG A 48 -19.02 27.81 -16.23
CA ARG A 48 -18.20 28.33 -17.32
C ARG A 48 -18.95 28.46 -18.64
N SER A 49 -19.85 27.53 -18.94
CA SER A 49 -20.59 27.49 -20.22
C SER A 49 -21.57 28.65 -20.37
N THR A 50 -22.14 29.13 -19.26
CA THR A 50 -23.07 30.27 -19.24
C THR A 50 -22.40 31.56 -18.78
N GLY A 51 -21.25 31.49 -18.10
CA GLY A 51 -20.61 32.64 -17.48
C GLY A 51 -21.36 33.16 -16.25
N ILE A 52 -22.29 32.38 -15.69
CA ILE A 52 -23.18 32.82 -14.60
C ILE A 52 -22.67 32.31 -13.26
N VAL A 53 -22.61 33.20 -12.27
CA VAL A 53 -22.48 32.90 -10.85
C VAL A 53 -23.86 32.89 -10.20
N VAL A 54 -24.23 31.79 -9.57
CA VAL A 54 -25.42 31.68 -8.71
C VAL A 54 -24.95 31.68 -7.27
N PHE A 55 -25.56 32.50 -6.42
CA PHE A 55 -25.23 32.59 -5.00
C PHE A 55 -26.47 32.44 -4.12
N ASP A 56 -26.31 31.79 -2.96
CA ASP A 56 -27.28 31.70 -1.86
C ASP A 56 -26.52 31.89 -0.54
N VAL A 57 -26.74 33.04 0.09
CA VAL A 57 -26.04 33.47 1.30
C VAL A 57 -27.07 33.80 2.38
N ALA A 58 -26.84 33.32 3.60
CA ALA A 58 -27.65 33.67 4.75
C ALA A 58 -26.78 33.97 5.97
N GLY A 59 -27.24 34.88 6.82
CA GLY A 59 -26.50 35.28 8.02
C GLY A 59 -27.32 36.12 8.98
N THR A 60 -26.67 36.55 10.05
CA THR A 60 -27.20 37.50 11.02
C THR A 60 -26.31 38.72 11.13
N ASN A 61 -26.94 39.87 11.35
CA ASN A 61 -26.23 41.12 11.52
C ASN A 61 -26.86 41.93 12.67
N ALA A 62 -26.03 42.45 13.56
CA ALA A 62 -26.50 43.18 14.75
C ALA A 62 -26.97 44.61 14.44
N ILE A 63 -26.43 45.24 13.39
CA ILE A 63 -26.66 46.65 13.06
C ILE A 63 -26.82 46.82 11.55
N GLU A 64 -27.86 47.53 11.13
CA GLU A 64 -28.04 47.89 9.73
C GLU A 64 -26.90 48.79 9.23
N GLN A 65 -26.20 48.35 8.18
CA GLN A 65 -25.05 49.09 7.65
C GLN A 65 -24.83 48.85 6.16
N LYS A 66 -24.32 49.87 5.48
CA LYS A 66 -23.81 49.77 4.11
C LYS A 66 -22.39 49.22 4.13
N VAL A 67 -22.14 48.20 3.32
CA VAL A 67 -20.83 47.54 3.24
C VAL A 67 -20.23 47.70 1.84
N GLN A 68 -18.92 47.55 1.75
CA GLN A 68 -18.16 47.38 0.52
C GLN A 68 -17.57 45.98 0.56
N ALA A 69 -17.71 45.22 -0.53
CA ALA A 69 -17.23 43.85 -0.62
C ALA A 69 -15.90 43.82 -1.40
N ALA A 70 -14.97 42.99 -0.96
CA ALA A 70 -13.75 42.66 -1.67
C ALA A 70 -13.71 41.15 -1.86
N ILE A 71 -13.77 40.70 -3.10
CA ILE A 71 -13.65 39.28 -3.45
C ILE A 71 -12.25 39.03 -4.02
N THR A 72 -11.57 38.03 -3.46
CA THR A 72 -10.26 37.59 -3.91
C THR A 72 -10.35 36.09 -4.16
N VAL A 73 -10.06 35.66 -5.38
CA VAL A 73 -9.97 34.24 -5.74
C VAL A 73 -8.51 33.90 -5.92
N THR A 74 -8.06 32.91 -5.16
CA THR A 74 -6.71 32.38 -5.21
C THR A 74 -6.79 30.95 -5.73
N ALA A 75 -5.93 30.59 -6.66
CA ALA A 75 -5.80 29.23 -7.16
C ALA A 75 -4.32 28.84 -7.19
N TYR A 76 -4.00 27.66 -6.67
CA TYR A 76 -2.63 27.15 -6.57
C TYR A 76 -1.68 28.18 -5.93
N GLY A 77 -2.14 28.79 -4.83
CA GLY A 77 -1.39 29.81 -4.07
C GLY A 77 -1.18 31.15 -4.77
N ASN A 78 -1.72 31.36 -5.98
CA ASN A 78 -1.65 32.62 -6.70
C ASN A 78 -3.01 33.31 -6.73
N GLU A 79 -3.03 34.61 -6.45
CA GLU A 79 -4.22 35.45 -6.61
C GLU A 79 -4.52 35.59 -8.10
N ILE A 80 -5.61 34.96 -8.55
CA ILE A 80 -6.03 34.96 -9.96
C ILE A 80 -7.07 36.04 -10.26
N TYR A 81 -7.79 36.50 -9.24
CA TYR A 81 -8.81 37.53 -9.39
C TYR A 81 -8.98 38.29 -8.08
N SER A 82 -9.08 39.62 -8.18
CA SER A 82 -9.32 40.51 -7.04
C SER A 82 -10.17 41.67 -7.50
N LYS A 83 -11.32 41.87 -6.86
CA LYS A 83 -12.18 43.02 -7.17
C LYS A 83 -12.88 43.51 -5.91
N GLU A 84 -12.84 44.83 -5.71
CA GLU A 84 -13.72 45.50 -4.75
C GLU A 84 -14.98 45.99 -5.47
N PHE A 85 -16.14 45.74 -4.89
CA PHE A 85 -17.43 46.19 -5.42
C PHE A 85 -18.36 46.63 -4.29
N ASP A 86 -19.31 47.49 -4.62
CA ASP A 86 -20.40 47.86 -3.73
C ASP A 86 -21.60 46.94 -4.03
N PRO A 87 -22.03 46.05 -3.10
CA PRO A 87 -23.20 45.20 -3.31
C PRO A 87 -24.50 46.00 -3.53
N CYS A 88 -24.48 47.31 -3.23
CA CYS A 88 -25.60 48.24 -3.41
C CYS A 88 -25.41 49.22 -4.56
N GLY A 89 -24.29 49.11 -5.27
CA GLY A 89 -23.99 49.95 -6.43
C GLY A 89 -24.67 49.42 -7.70
N ASP A 90 -24.34 50.07 -8.81
CA ASP A 90 -24.91 49.76 -10.13
C ASP A 90 -24.20 48.59 -10.84
N GLU A 91 -22.97 48.24 -10.44
CA GLU A 91 -22.19 47.16 -11.06
C GLU A 91 -22.64 45.76 -10.62
N ILE A 92 -22.78 45.57 -9.30
CA ILE A 92 -23.15 44.30 -8.69
C ILE A 92 -24.24 44.59 -7.65
N HIS A 93 -25.49 44.64 -8.12
CA HIS A 93 -26.64 44.98 -7.28
C HIS A 93 -27.28 43.73 -6.68
N VAL A 94 -27.33 43.67 -5.35
CA VAL A 94 -28.06 42.61 -4.61
C VAL A 94 -29.07 43.28 -3.68
N ASP A 95 -30.33 43.40 -4.13
CA ASP A 95 -31.42 44.10 -3.43
C ASP A 95 -31.53 43.71 -1.94
N GLN A 96 -31.34 42.41 -1.67
CA GLN A 96 -31.51 41.79 -0.35
C GLN A 96 -30.39 42.14 0.65
N LEU A 97 -29.27 42.71 0.18
CA LEU A 97 -28.12 43.09 1.00
C LEU A 97 -27.96 44.62 1.12
N CYS A 98 -28.98 45.41 0.71
CA CYS A 98 -28.81 46.83 0.44
C CYS A 98 -29.86 47.76 1.08
N PRO A 99 -29.60 48.25 2.31
CA PRO A 99 -28.45 47.95 3.18
C PRO A 99 -28.57 46.56 3.83
N VAL A 100 -27.45 46.03 4.36
CA VAL A 100 -27.48 44.73 5.06
C VAL A 100 -28.38 44.91 6.28
N PRO A 101 -29.54 44.22 6.37
CA PRO A 101 -30.54 44.51 7.37
C PRO A 101 -30.07 44.07 8.76
N LYS A 102 -30.69 44.64 9.80
CA LYS A 102 -30.52 44.18 11.17
C LYS A 102 -31.37 42.92 11.40
N GLY A 103 -30.80 41.89 12.02
CA GLY A 103 -31.44 40.60 12.24
C GLY A 103 -30.91 39.52 11.29
N THR A 104 -31.73 38.50 11.04
CA THR A 104 -31.44 37.45 10.04
C THR A 104 -31.70 37.96 8.62
N PHE A 105 -30.80 37.64 7.70
CA PHE A 105 -30.96 37.95 6.28
C PHE A 105 -30.69 36.72 5.42
N LYS A 106 -31.33 36.67 4.26
CA LYS A 106 -31.09 35.70 3.21
C LYS A 106 -31.05 36.44 1.88
N ALA A 107 -29.99 36.19 1.11
CA ALA A 107 -29.79 36.76 -0.20
C ALA A 107 -29.49 35.65 -1.20
N SER A 108 -30.26 35.58 -2.27
CA SER A 108 -30.07 34.60 -3.34
C SER A 108 -30.27 35.27 -4.70
N GLY A 109 -29.37 35.01 -5.64
CA GLY A 109 -29.43 35.61 -6.97
C GLY A 109 -28.46 34.98 -7.95
N SER A 110 -28.45 35.50 -9.17
CA SER A 110 -27.53 35.11 -10.23
C SER A 110 -26.95 36.32 -10.91
N MET A 111 -25.69 36.23 -11.32
CA MET A 111 -24.92 37.30 -11.94
C MET A 111 -24.11 36.78 -13.12
N GLU A 112 -24.11 37.51 -14.23
CA GLU A 112 -23.20 37.24 -15.34
C GLU A 112 -21.82 37.84 -15.05
N VAL A 113 -20.79 37.01 -15.18
CA VAL A 113 -19.40 37.43 -15.05
C VAL A 113 -18.92 37.91 -16.42
N PRO A 114 -18.44 39.16 -16.56
CA PRO A 114 -17.91 39.65 -17.82
C PRO A 114 -16.81 38.74 -18.38
N SER A 115 -16.80 38.57 -19.70
CA SER A 115 -15.89 37.65 -20.40
C SER A 115 -14.40 37.96 -20.16
N GLU A 116 -14.08 39.23 -19.90
CA GLU A 116 -12.75 39.69 -19.52
C GLU A 116 -12.21 38.93 -18.28
N TYR A 117 -13.05 38.75 -17.25
CA TYR A 117 -12.69 38.04 -16.02
C TYR A 117 -12.84 36.52 -16.17
N ALA A 118 -13.87 36.06 -16.87
CA ALA A 118 -14.06 34.63 -17.13
C ALA A 118 -12.89 33.99 -17.88
N SER A 119 -12.21 34.77 -18.75
CA SER A 119 -11.06 34.31 -19.53
C SER A 119 -9.77 34.13 -18.71
N GLN A 120 -9.67 34.76 -17.54
CA GLN A 120 -8.51 34.67 -16.65
C GLN A 120 -8.51 33.38 -15.82
N ILE A 121 -9.66 32.72 -15.67
CA ILE A 121 -9.76 31.44 -14.98
C ILE A 121 -9.18 30.35 -15.89
N PRO A 122 -8.05 29.73 -15.54
CA PRO A 122 -7.41 28.76 -16.40
C PRO A 122 -8.32 27.55 -16.56
N GLY A 123 -8.46 27.05 -17.80
CA GLY A 123 -9.28 25.87 -18.10
C GLY A 123 -8.87 24.60 -17.35
N ILE A 124 -7.67 24.60 -16.75
CA ILE A 124 -7.16 23.54 -15.88
C ILE A 124 -7.97 23.41 -14.57
N ALA A 125 -8.54 24.51 -14.06
CA ALA A 125 -9.30 24.53 -12.80
C ALA A 125 -10.58 23.68 -12.86
N PHE A 126 -11.16 23.53 -14.05
CA PHE A 126 -12.35 22.72 -14.29
C PHE A 126 -12.04 21.24 -14.53
N LYS A 127 -10.77 20.86 -14.71
CA LYS A 127 -10.36 19.52 -15.11
C LYS A 127 -9.51 18.79 -14.07
N ILE A 128 -8.68 19.50 -13.30
CA ILE A 128 -7.84 18.89 -12.27
C ILE A 128 -8.72 18.51 -11.08
N PRO A 129 -8.81 17.23 -10.70
CA PRO A 129 -9.55 16.82 -9.50
C PRO A 129 -8.91 17.37 -8.23
N ASP A 130 -9.73 17.58 -7.20
CA ASP A 130 -9.34 18.16 -5.91
C ASP A 130 -8.54 19.45 -6.10
N LEU A 131 -9.22 20.41 -6.76
CA LEU A 131 -8.67 21.73 -7.06
C LEU A 131 -8.21 22.42 -5.77
N ASP A 132 -6.98 22.93 -5.81
CA ASP A 132 -6.45 23.81 -4.78
C ASP A 132 -6.81 25.26 -5.09
N GLY A 133 -8.02 25.67 -4.72
CA GLY A 133 -8.52 27.03 -4.95
C GLY A 133 -9.34 27.51 -3.78
N GLN A 134 -9.16 28.77 -3.40
CA GLN A 134 -9.88 29.41 -2.31
C GLN A 134 -10.49 30.75 -2.78
N ALA A 135 -11.73 31.01 -2.39
CA ALA A 135 -12.40 32.28 -2.56
C ALA A 135 -12.53 32.96 -1.20
N LYS A 136 -11.99 34.18 -1.11
CA LYS A 136 -12.03 35.02 0.08
C LYS A 136 -12.92 36.23 -0.17
N LEU A 137 -13.90 36.44 0.70
CA LEU A 137 -14.82 37.57 0.68
C LEU A 137 -14.63 38.39 1.96
N VAL A 138 -14.21 39.64 1.81
CA VAL A 138 -14.06 40.60 2.91
C VAL A 138 -15.12 41.69 2.78
N LEU A 139 -15.91 41.90 3.83
CA LEU A 139 -16.88 42.99 3.89
C LEU A 139 -16.33 44.11 4.78
N LYS A 140 -16.30 45.33 4.25
CA LYS A 140 -15.86 46.56 4.94
C LYS A 140 -17.05 47.48 5.17
N SER A 141 -17.21 48.02 6.37
CA SER A 141 -18.27 49.01 6.65
C SER A 141 -17.91 50.36 6.03
N LYS A 142 -18.79 50.93 5.18
CA LYS A 142 -18.55 52.24 4.54
C LYS A 142 -18.46 53.40 5.55
N LYS A 143 -19.13 53.28 6.70
CA LYS A 143 -19.13 54.34 7.73
C LYS A 143 -17.85 54.38 8.56
N LYS A 144 -17.26 53.22 8.84
CA LYS A 144 -16.14 53.07 9.78
C LYS A 144 -14.82 52.64 9.12
N ASN A 145 -14.83 52.29 7.83
CA ASN A 145 -13.71 51.67 7.11
C ASN A 145 -13.07 50.49 7.88
N LYS A 146 -13.89 49.74 8.63
CA LYS A 146 -13.47 48.55 9.39
C LYS A 146 -14.03 47.30 8.72
N ASN A 147 -13.24 46.23 8.68
CA ASN A 147 -13.69 44.91 8.27
C ASN A 147 -14.80 44.43 9.23
N VAL A 148 -15.96 44.10 8.69
CA VAL A 148 -17.14 43.63 9.46
C VAL A 148 -17.42 42.15 9.27
N ALA A 149 -16.91 41.56 8.18
CA ALA A 149 -16.94 40.12 7.93
C ALA A 149 -15.74 39.71 7.08
N CYS A 150 -15.26 38.49 7.29
CA CYS A 150 -14.20 37.88 6.50
C CYS A 150 -14.58 36.41 6.38
N ILE A 151 -14.80 35.96 5.15
CA ILE A 151 -15.23 34.60 4.86
C ILE A 151 -14.27 34.03 3.84
N GLU A 152 -13.85 32.80 4.06
CA GLU A 152 -12.97 32.06 3.17
C GLU A 152 -13.60 30.71 2.87
N SER A 153 -13.65 30.35 1.60
CA SER A 153 -14.29 29.11 1.13
C SER A 153 -13.39 28.41 0.14
N GLN A 154 -13.29 27.10 0.25
CA GLN A 154 -12.57 26.27 -0.72
C GLN A 154 -13.44 26.10 -1.97
N LEU A 155 -12.80 26.10 -3.14
CA LEU A 155 -13.44 25.93 -4.44
C LEU A 155 -13.25 24.48 -4.91
N SER A 156 -14.36 23.85 -5.29
CA SER A 156 -14.39 22.51 -5.84
C SER A 156 -15.00 22.52 -7.23
N ASN A 157 -14.45 21.71 -8.13
CA ASN A 157 -15.04 21.43 -9.45
C ASN A 157 -15.86 20.13 -9.48
N GLY A 158 -16.11 19.52 -8.30
CA GLY A 158 -16.85 18.26 -8.19
C GLY A 158 -16.07 17.02 -8.63
N HIS A 159 -14.82 17.15 -9.09
CA HIS A 159 -13.95 16.04 -9.41
C HIS A 159 -13.01 15.73 -8.24
N THR A 160 -12.89 14.46 -7.88
CA THR A 160 -11.98 14.00 -6.82
C THR A 160 -11.23 12.74 -7.25
N VAL A 161 -9.99 12.59 -6.78
CA VAL A 161 -9.22 11.34 -6.91
C VAL A 161 -9.45 10.39 -5.74
N ASP A 162 -10.17 10.80 -4.68
CA ASP A 162 -10.66 9.85 -3.68
C ASP A 162 -11.87 9.08 -4.25
N VAL A 163 -11.61 7.87 -4.75
CA VAL A 163 -12.63 7.06 -5.42
C VAL A 163 -12.71 5.72 -4.72
N GLY A 164 -13.88 5.41 -4.17
CA GLY A 164 -14.13 4.13 -3.48
C GLY A 164 -13.76 2.90 -4.33
N ALA A 165 -13.95 2.96 -5.64
CA ALA A 165 -13.52 1.90 -6.56
C ALA A 165 -12.01 1.60 -6.47
N VAL A 166 -11.15 2.60 -6.31
CA VAL A 166 -9.70 2.41 -6.17
C VAL A 166 -9.37 1.70 -4.85
N LYS A 167 -10.07 2.06 -3.76
CA LYS A 167 -9.97 1.37 -2.45
C LYS A 167 -10.30 -0.12 -2.59
N TYR A 168 -11.41 -0.47 -3.25
CA TYR A 168 -11.80 -1.87 -3.45
C TYR A 168 -10.89 -2.63 -4.42
N VAL A 169 -10.48 -2.01 -5.53
CA VAL A 169 -9.57 -2.65 -6.50
C VAL A 169 -8.20 -2.91 -5.87
N SER A 170 -7.64 -1.95 -5.13
CA SER A 170 -6.38 -2.14 -4.41
C SER A 170 -6.49 -3.23 -3.34
N ALA A 171 -7.59 -3.27 -2.58
CA ALA A 171 -7.87 -4.37 -1.64
C ALA A 171 -8.00 -5.72 -2.36
N GLY A 172 -8.64 -5.76 -3.53
CA GLY A 172 -8.75 -6.94 -4.38
C GLY A 172 -7.38 -7.44 -4.89
N ILE A 173 -6.49 -6.54 -5.27
CA ILE A 173 -5.11 -6.87 -5.68
C ILE A 173 -4.35 -7.52 -4.50
N ALA A 174 -4.45 -6.94 -3.30
CA ALA A 174 -3.83 -7.51 -2.10
C ALA A 174 -4.42 -8.88 -1.74
N ALA A 175 -5.74 -9.04 -1.78
CA ALA A 175 -6.41 -10.32 -1.55
C ALA A 175 -5.99 -11.37 -2.59
N GLY A 176 -5.89 -11.00 -3.86
CA GLY A 176 -5.36 -11.85 -4.93
C GLY A 176 -3.92 -12.28 -4.68
N ALA A 177 -3.05 -11.36 -4.28
CA ALA A 177 -1.67 -11.67 -3.92
C ALA A 177 -1.56 -12.63 -2.72
N LEU A 178 -2.43 -12.47 -1.72
CA LEU A 178 -2.53 -13.39 -0.57
C LEU A 178 -2.97 -14.78 -1.01
N ALA A 179 -4.01 -14.87 -1.84
CA ALA A 179 -4.50 -16.14 -2.37
C ALA A 179 -3.43 -16.87 -3.18
N LEU A 180 -2.70 -16.17 -4.06
CA LEU A 180 -1.60 -16.76 -4.83
C LEU A 180 -0.42 -17.19 -3.95
N SER A 181 -0.11 -16.42 -2.91
CA SER A 181 0.93 -16.78 -1.93
C SER A 181 0.54 -18.06 -1.17
N GLY A 182 -0.74 -18.19 -0.79
CA GLY A 182 -1.29 -19.38 -0.14
C GLY A 182 -1.31 -20.61 -1.05
N VAL A 183 -1.80 -20.46 -2.30
CA VAL A 183 -1.82 -21.57 -3.28
C VAL A 183 -0.42 -22.04 -3.62
N SER A 184 0.54 -21.12 -3.76
CA SER A 184 1.94 -21.47 -4.03
C SER A 184 2.56 -22.26 -2.87
N ALA A 185 2.23 -21.93 -1.62
CA ALA A 185 2.65 -22.68 -0.43
C ALA A 185 2.02 -24.08 -0.34
N LEU A 186 0.79 -24.27 -0.86
CA LEU A 186 0.11 -25.57 -0.92
C LEU A 186 0.59 -26.43 -2.11
N GLY A 187 0.91 -25.81 -3.24
CA GLY A 187 1.39 -26.48 -4.45
C GLY A 187 2.84 -26.96 -4.36
N SER A 188 3.69 -26.24 -3.62
CA SER A 188 5.09 -26.59 -3.35
C SER A 188 5.27 -27.52 -2.15
N ALA A 189 4.19 -28.07 -1.59
CA ALA A 189 4.19 -29.03 -0.50
C ALA A 189 4.98 -30.32 -0.89
N GLY A 190 6.30 -30.24 -0.79
CA GLY A 190 7.25 -31.26 -1.21
C GLY A 190 8.66 -30.77 -1.58
N THR A 191 8.88 -29.50 -1.91
CA THR A 191 10.20 -28.97 -2.31
C THR A 191 10.61 -27.76 -1.47
N ALA A 192 11.44 -27.98 -0.44
CA ALA A 192 12.08 -26.89 0.30
C ALA A 192 12.95 -26.03 -0.64
N GLY A 193 12.95 -24.71 -0.45
CA GLY A 193 13.85 -23.79 -1.16
C GLY A 193 13.48 -23.45 -2.60
N THR A 194 12.20 -23.48 -2.99
CA THR A 194 11.77 -22.97 -4.32
C THR A 194 11.24 -21.53 -4.19
N PRO A 195 12.04 -20.50 -4.49
CA PRO A 195 11.60 -19.11 -4.38
C PRO A 195 10.51 -18.80 -5.42
N SER A 196 9.57 -17.93 -5.06
CA SER A 196 8.53 -17.47 -5.99
C SER A 196 9.11 -16.49 -7.03
N ASN A 197 8.55 -16.54 -8.25
CA ASN A 197 8.95 -15.65 -9.36
C ASN A 197 8.04 -14.41 -9.49
N SER A 198 7.03 -14.27 -8.64
CA SER A 198 6.01 -13.21 -8.70
C SER A 198 5.99 -12.37 -7.42
N PRO A 199 5.47 -11.13 -7.45
CA PRO A 199 5.27 -10.32 -6.25
C PRO A 199 4.45 -11.09 -5.22
N GLY A 200 4.93 -11.14 -3.97
CA GLY A 200 4.21 -11.73 -2.85
C GLY A 200 3.22 -10.75 -2.23
N PHE A 201 2.38 -11.25 -1.32
CA PHE A 201 1.48 -10.40 -0.52
C PHE A 201 2.24 -9.29 0.24
N GLY A 202 3.39 -9.62 0.83
CA GLY A 202 4.22 -8.66 1.56
C GLY A 202 4.77 -7.53 0.68
N ASP A 203 5.10 -7.81 -0.58
CA ASP A 203 5.59 -6.81 -1.54
C ASP A 203 4.50 -5.80 -1.89
N VAL A 204 3.27 -6.30 -2.14
CA VAL A 204 2.09 -5.48 -2.45
C VAL A 204 1.68 -4.63 -1.27
N MET A 205 1.56 -5.23 -0.07
CA MET A 205 1.22 -4.49 1.14
C MET A 205 2.29 -3.47 1.48
N GLY A 206 3.58 -3.83 1.38
CA GLY A 206 4.67 -2.89 1.58
C GLY A 206 4.65 -1.73 0.58
N TRP A 207 4.21 -1.95 -0.66
CA TRP A 207 4.02 -0.90 -1.65
C TRP A 207 2.86 0.04 -1.29
N PHE A 208 1.69 -0.50 -0.92
CA PHE A 208 0.54 0.31 -0.46
C PHE A 208 0.82 1.07 0.83
N HIS A 209 1.51 0.45 1.80
CA HIS A 209 2.01 1.11 3.00
C HIS A 209 2.92 2.29 2.64
N SER A 210 3.75 2.17 1.60
CA SER A 210 4.60 3.28 1.17
C SER A 210 3.79 4.45 0.61
N MET A 211 2.73 4.20 -0.15
CA MET A 211 1.85 5.28 -0.63
C MET A 211 1.14 5.96 0.53
N ALA A 212 0.57 5.17 1.44
CA ALA A 212 -0.12 5.69 2.61
C ALA A 212 0.83 6.51 3.49
N THR A 213 2.00 5.97 3.85
CA THR A 213 2.98 6.67 4.70
C THR A 213 3.59 7.90 4.04
N ASN A 214 3.68 7.94 2.70
CA ASN A 214 4.10 9.15 1.98
C ASN A 214 3.05 10.27 2.03
N GLY A 215 1.78 9.99 2.35
CA GLY A 215 0.75 10.99 2.63
C GLY A 215 0.63 11.36 4.11
N MET A 216 1.37 10.68 5.00
CA MET A 216 1.31 10.89 6.46
C MET A 216 2.46 11.78 6.99
N LEU A 217 3.43 12.16 6.16
CA LEU A 217 4.51 13.08 6.60
C LEU A 217 3.95 14.48 6.81
N SER A 218 4.59 15.25 7.68
CA SER A 218 4.17 16.58 8.11
C SER A 218 4.59 17.66 7.10
N VAL A 219 4.10 17.61 5.86
CA VAL A 219 4.42 18.56 4.78
C VAL A 219 3.15 19.07 4.11
N ALA A 220 3.15 20.30 3.62
CA ALA A 220 2.02 20.90 2.92
C ALA A 220 1.78 20.26 1.54
N TYR A 221 1.08 19.12 1.53
CA TYR A 221 0.70 18.43 0.31
C TYR A 221 -0.29 19.25 -0.52
N PRO A 222 -0.21 19.16 -1.86
CA PRO A 222 -1.32 19.60 -2.69
C PRO A 222 -2.55 18.70 -2.43
N PRO A 223 -3.77 19.25 -2.37
CA PRO A 223 -5.02 18.51 -2.12
C PRO A 223 -5.18 17.26 -2.99
N VAL A 224 -4.86 17.35 -4.29
CA VAL A 224 -4.90 16.21 -5.22
C VAL A 224 -4.04 15.01 -4.79
N TYR A 225 -2.85 15.22 -4.23
CA TYR A 225 -2.01 14.11 -3.78
C TYR A 225 -2.50 13.54 -2.46
N ARG A 226 -3.00 14.41 -1.59
CA ARG A 226 -3.60 14.03 -0.31
C ARG A 226 -4.77 13.08 -0.52
N SER A 227 -5.76 13.46 -1.34
CA SER A 227 -6.91 12.63 -1.68
C SER A 227 -6.52 11.37 -2.45
N PHE A 228 -5.44 11.39 -3.25
CA PHE A 228 -4.91 10.17 -3.86
C PHE A 228 -4.39 9.19 -2.80
N SER A 229 -3.56 9.67 -1.87
CA SER A 229 -2.95 8.83 -0.83
C SER A 229 -3.98 8.22 0.14
N SER A 230 -5.11 8.91 0.36
CA SER A 230 -6.20 8.43 1.22
C SER A 230 -6.83 7.11 0.71
N ASN A 231 -6.78 6.84 -0.60
CA ASN A 231 -7.23 5.58 -1.20
C ASN A 231 -6.48 4.34 -0.70
N PHE A 232 -5.25 4.50 -0.18
CA PHE A 232 -4.41 3.40 0.28
C PHE A 232 -4.36 3.26 1.80
N MET A 233 -5.09 4.10 2.55
CA MET A 233 -5.06 4.13 4.02
C MET A 233 -5.71 2.91 4.67
N TRP A 234 -6.59 2.21 3.95
CA TRP A 234 -7.10 0.91 4.40
C TRP A 234 -5.96 -0.09 4.65
N SER A 235 -4.85 0.01 3.90
CA SER A 235 -3.70 -0.89 4.03
C SER A 235 -2.94 -0.70 5.34
N THR A 236 -3.00 0.50 5.94
CA THR A 236 -2.42 0.77 7.26
C THR A 236 -3.37 0.46 8.41
N GLY A 237 -4.61 0.03 8.13
CA GLY A 237 -5.63 -0.29 9.12
C GLY A 237 -6.53 0.89 9.52
N LEU A 238 -6.41 2.05 8.85
CA LEU A 238 -7.32 3.18 9.03
C LEU A 238 -8.60 2.96 8.22
N ILE A 239 -9.58 2.33 8.86
CA ILE A 239 -10.91 2.10 8.29
C ILE A 239 -11.94 2.81 9.17
N PRO A 240 -12.68 3.81 8.66
CA PRO A 240 -13.70 4.47 9.44
C PRO A 240 -14.91 3.59 9.62
N TRP A 241 -15.28 3.38 10.88
CA TRP A 241 -16.51 2.71 11.25
C TRP A 241 -17.13 3.41 12.45
N ALA A 242 -18.30 4.03 12.25
CA ALA A 242 -18.96 4.86 13.25
C ALA A 242 -19.15 4.18 14.61
N GLY A 243 -19.66 2.94 14.63
CA GLY A 243 -19.87 2.18 15.87
C GLY A 243 -18.56 1.89 16.62
N MET A 244 -17.50 1.57 15.87
CA MET A 244 -16.16 1.41 16.43
C MET A 244 -15.65 2.74 17.02
N GLN A 245 -15.76 3.85 16.28
CA GLN A 245 -15.29 5.17 16.76
C GLN A 245 -16.02 5.62 18.03
N GLN A 246 -17.34 5.44 18.11
CA GLN A 246 -18.11 5.75 19.31
C GLN A 246 -17.71 4.85 20.50
N SER A 247 -17.41 3.57 20.27
CA SER A 247 -16.91 2.71 21.34
C SER A 247 -15.51 3.12 21.84
N ILE A 248 -14.66 3.60 20.93
CA ILE A 248 -13.34 4.14 21.28
C ILE A 248 -13.49 5.43 22.09
N ASP A 249 -14.40 6.32 21.70
CA ASP A 249 -14.68 7.56 22.45
C ASP A 249 -15.15 7.26 23.88
N LYS A 250 -16.07 6.29 24.06
CA LYS A 250 -16.49 5.83 25.40
C LYS A 250 -15.33 5.24 26.21
N PHE A 251 -14.44 4.49 25.58
CA PHE A 251 -13.25 3.96 26.25
C PHE A 251 -12.28 5.08 26.65
N ARG A 252 -12.08 6.08 25.78
CA ARG A 252 -11.25 7.26 26.07
C ARG A 252 -11.84 8.07 27.21
N GLU A 253 -13.15 8.31 27.21
CA GLU A 253 -13.86 8.98 28.31
C GLU A 253 -13.60 8.28 29.65
N ALA A 254 -13.79 6.96 29.69
CA ALA A 254 -13.56 6.16 30.89
C ALA A 254 -12.08 6.14 31.35
N THR A 255 -11.14 6.53 30.49
CA THR A 255 -9.70 6.47 30.73
C THR A 255 -9.04 7.85 30.70
N GLY A 256 -9.84 8.92 30.90
CA GLY A 256 -9.36 10.29 31.08
C GLY A 256 -8.99 11.04 29.79
N GLY A 257 -9.47 10.57 28.63
CA GLY A 257 -9.34 11.28 27.35
C GLY A 257 -10.27 12.49 27.24
N ASN A 258 -9.91 13.44 26.38
CA ASN A 258 -10.67 14.67 26.16
C ASN A 258 -11.54 14.57 24.90
N LEU A 259 -12.87 14.55 25.09
CA LEU A 259 -13.85 14.44 24.00
C LEU A 259 -14.38 15.79 23.49
N THR A 260 -14.03 16.90 24.13
CA THR A 260 -14.56 18.24 23.79
C THR A 260 -14.08 18.73 22.43
N THR A 261 -12.84 18.42 22.08
CA THR A 261 -12.19 18.85 20.83
C THR A 261 -11.84 17.69 19.89
N GLU A 262 -11.73 16.46 20.42
CA GLU A 262 -11.32 15.27 19.66
C GLU A 262 -12.25 14.08 19.91
N SER A 263 -13.47 14.16 19.38
CA SER A 263 -14.45 13.06 19.36
C SER A 263 -15.05 12.85 17.97
N TYR A 264 -15.58 11.65 17.72
CA TYR A 264 -16.25 11.32 16.48
C TYR A 264 -17.50 12.17 16.27
N GLU A 265 -18.27 12.42 17.33
CA GLU A 265 -19.46 13.27 17.26
C GLU A 265 -19.12 14.72 16.96
N TYR A 266 -18.03 15.25 17.52
CA TYR A 266 -17.53 16.58 17.19
C TYR A 266 -17.15 16.70 15.71
N LEU A 267 -16.41 15.72 15.16
CA LEU A 267 -16.05 15.69 13.74
C LEU A 267 -17.28 15.56 12.83
N LYS A 268 -18.24 14.71 13.20
CA LYS A 268 -19.49 14.55 12.46
C LYS A 268 -20.31 15.84 12.45
N ASN A 269 -20.44 16.52 13.59
CA ASN A 269 -21.20 17.76 13.68
C ASN A 269 -20.51 18.91 12.92
N SER A 270 -19.17 18.94 12.94
CA SER A 270 -18.38 19.94 12.21
C SER A 270 -18.42 19.71 10.69
N SER A 271 -18.37 18.46 10.24
CA SER A 271 -18.51 18.12 8.81
C SER A 271 -19.94 18.29 8.29
N VAL A 272 -20.97 18.06 9.11
CA VAL A 272 -22.37 18.31 8.72
C VAL A 272 -22.67 19.81 8.59
N LYS A 273 -22.08 20.68 9.43
CA LYS A 273 -22.15 22.14 9.23
C LYS A 273 -21.47 22.58 7.92
N HIS A 274 -20.52 21.79 7.43
CA HIS A 274 -19.85 21.98 6.14
C HIS A 274 -20.64 21.40 4.94
N SER A 275 -21.62 20.52 5.20
CA SER A 275 -22.38 19.76 4.18
C SER A 275 -23.89 20.07 4.14
N SER A 276 -24.41 20.88 5.07
CA SER A 276 -25.82 21.30 5.12
C SER A 276 -26.18 22.36 4.06
N SER A 277 -25.76 22.13 2.82
CA SER A 277 -26.37 22.72 1.64
C SER A 277 -26.24 21.84 0.39
N SER A 278 -26.88 20.67 0.43
CA SER A 278 -27.24 19.96 -0.79
C SER A 278 -28.54 19.17 -0.58
N THR A 279 -29.67 19.87 -0.65
CA THR A 279 -30.97 19.20 -0.70
C THR A 279 -31.27 18.70 -2.12
N ASN A 280 -31.14 17.38 -2.25
CA ASN A 280 -31.97 16.44 -3.03
C ASN A 280 -31.81 16.26 -4.55
N THR A 281 -31.93 14.97 -4.89
CA THR A 281 -32.06 14.28 -6.20
C THR A 281 -30.71 14.02 -6.90
N THR A 282 -30.22 12.80 -7.11
CA THR A 282 -30.89 11.53 -7.36
C THR A 282 -29.88 10.35 -7.23
N LYS A 283 -30.30 9.29 -6.52
CA LYS A 283 -29.99 7.86 -6.75
C LYS A 283 -28.58 7.30 -6.48
N ARG A 284 -28.50 6.61 -5.34
CA ARG A 284 -28.12 5.19 -5.14
C ARG A 284 -26.82 4.72 -5.78
N SER A 285 -25.84 4.37 -4.93
CA SER A 285 -25.01 3.18 -5.08
C SER A 285 -24.02 3.08 -3.89
N TRP A 286 -24.32 2.19 -2.93
CA TRP A 286 -23.36 1.38 -2.15
C TRP A 286 -23.02 1.61 -0.67
N ASP A 287 -23.59 2.59 0.04
CA ASP A 287 -23.50 2.57 1.51
C ASP A 287 -24.80 2.08 2.16
N TYR A 288 -24.66 1.11 3.07
CA TYR A 288 -25.69 0.41 3.87
C TYR A 288 -26.24 -0.91 3.31
N SER A 289 -25.39 -1.92 3.27
CA SER A 289 -25.83 -3.32 3.40
C SER A 289 -24.96 -4.07 4.41
N LEU A 290 -25.11 -3.79 5.71
CA LEU A 290 -24.82 -4.76 6.78
C LEU A 290 -25.32 -4.37 8.20
N GLU A 291 -26.31 -3.49 8.34
CA GLU A 291 -26.89 -3.20 9.67
C GLU A 291 -28.34 -2.68 9.59
N PHE A 292 -29.22 -3.45 8.95
CA PHE A 292 -30.67 -3.16 8.93
C PHE A 292 -31.51 -4.34 9.48
N GLY A 293 -30.86 -5.28 10.18
CA GLY A 293 -31.51 -6.47 10.74
C GLY A 293 -32.06 -6.32 12.15
N GLU A 294 -31.74 -5.24 12.89
CA GLU A 294 -32.03 -5.17 14.34
C GLU A 294 -32.65 -3.85 14.82
N MET A 295 -32.86 -2.87 13.93
CA MET A 295 -33.47 -1.56 14.27
C MET A 295 -34.90 -1.38 13.72
N VAL A 296 -35.71 -2.45 13.74
CA VAL A 296 -37.16 -2.39 13.45
C VAL A 296 -38.01 -3.04 14.55
N ALA A 297 -37.42 -3.54 15.65
CA ALA A 297 -38.17 -4.27 16.68
C ALA A 297 -38.47 -3.49 17.98
N ARG A 298 -38.11 -2.20 18.12
CA ARG A 298 -38.58 -1.36 19.24
C ARG A 298 -38.86 0.07 18.81
N SER A 299 -40.07 0.27 18.32
CA SER A 299 -40.69 1.59 18.22
C SER A 299 -42.17 1.48 18.60
N ILE A 300 -42.45 1.24 19.88
CA ILE A 300 -43.76 1.47 20.50
C ILE A 300 -43.51 1.95 21.95
N GLU A 301 -44.17 3.06 22.31
CA GLU A 301 -44.21 3.78 23.60
C GLU A 301 -42.94 4.59 23.98
N ALA A 302 -42.98 5.90 24.25
CA ALA A 302 -44.07 6.81 24.52
C ALA A 302 -43.67 8.27 24.19
N SER A 303 -44.67 9.03 23.74
CA SER A 303 -44.72 10.47 23.54
C SER A 303 -45.07 11.22 24.84
N ALA A 304 -44.36 12.31 25.18
CA ALA A 304 -44.90 13.53 25.81
C ALA A 304 -43.79 14.56 26.15
N ASP A 305 -43.65 15.57 25.27
CA ASP A 305 -43.62 17.02 25.53
C ASP A 305 -42.62 17.73 26.50
N PRO A 306 -42.43 19.06 26.32
CA PRO A 306 -41.14 19.76 26.45
C PRO A 306 -40.99 20.53 27.76
N ASN A 307 -39.74 20.90 28.11
CA ASN A 307 -39.48 22.20 28.75
C ASN A 307 -38.00 22.60 28.76
N VAL A 308 -37.81 23.88 28.48
CA VAL A 308 -36.61 24.69 28.64
C VAL A 308 -36.32 24.90 30.12
N SER A 309 -35.06 24.77 30.52
CA SER A 309 -34.50 25.62 31.58
C SER A 309 -32.98 25.67 31.50
N GLU A 310 -32.50 26.89 31.33
CA GLU A 310 -31.15 27.37 31.63
C GLU A 310 -30.72 26.96 33.04
N SER A 311 -29.45 26.59 33.18
CA SER A 311 -28.71 26.84 34.42
C SER A 311 -27.22 27.03 34.12
N SER A 312 -26.82 28.28 34.31
CA SER A 312 -25.46 28.76 34.50
C SER A 312 -24.83 28.19 35.78
N SER A 313 -23.58 27.76 35.70
CA SER A 313 -22.67 27.77 36.86
C SER A 313 -21.21 27.77 36.42
N ASP A 314 -20.62 28.94 36.61
CA ASP A 314 -19.29 29.25 37.14
C ASP A 314 -18.03 28.65 36.51
N SER A 315 -17.34 29.60 35.87
CA SER A 315 -15.94 29.65 35.48
C SER A 315 -14.97 29.50 36.65
N GLU A 316 -13.99 28.61 36.48
CA GLU A 316 -12.65 28.77 37.06
C GLU A 316 -11.57 28.64 35.97
N ASP A 317 -10.63 29.57 36.06
CA ASP A 317 -9.50 29.88 35.18
C ASP A 317 -8.74 28.69 34.58
N SER A 318 -8.54 28.72 33.25
CA SER A 318 -7.24 28.35 32.69
C SER A 318 -6.92 29.16 31.43
N LYS A 319 -5.81 29.89 31.58
CA LYS A 319 -5.13 30.83 30.70
C LYS A 319 -5.04 30.44 29.22
N ASP A 320 -5.30 31.46 28.41
CA ASP A 320 -4.95 31.72 27.01
C ASP A 320 -3.90 30.84 26.33
N SER A 321 -4.26 30.43 25.11
CA SER A 321 -3.39 30.58 23.94
C SER A 321 -4.28 30.91 22.76
N GLU A 322 -4.34 32.20 22.44
CA GLU A 322 -4.92 32.74 21.21
C GLU A 322 -4.17 32.17 19.99
N GLU A 323 -4.87 31.49 19.09
CA GLU A 323 -4.44 31.37 17.68
C GLU A 323 -5.63 31.62 16.78
N SER A 324 -5.75 32.89 16.37
CA SER A 324 -6.59 33.32 15.26
C SER A 324 -5.73 33.46 14.02
N GLY A 325 -6.09 32.76 12.95
CA GLY A 325 -5.82 33.18 11.57
C GLY A 325 -4.37 33.10 11.09
N SER A 326 -3.88 31.89 10.82
CA SER A 326 -3.16 31.55 9.57
C SER A 326 -2.92 30.05 9.56
N SER A 327 -2.78 29.47 8.37
CA SER A 327 -2.49 28.06 8.11
C SER A 327 -1.11 27.63 8.62
N SER A 328 -0.85 27.70 9.92
CA SER A 328 0.44 27.31 10.50
C SER A 328 0.31 25.99 11.27
N THR A 329 0.96 24.96 10.74
CA THR A 329 1.36 23.72 11.45
C THR A 329 0.23 22.82 11.97
N VAL A 330 -0.75 22.49 11.12
CA VAL A 330 -1.69 21.39 11.43
C VAL A 330 -1.05 20.08 10.99
N SER A 331 -0.74 19.23 11.96
CA SER A 331 -0.13 17.92 11.77
C SER A 331 -0.86 17.06 10.73
N ASP A 332 -0.20 16.80 9.60
CA ASP A 332 -0.78 16.16 8.41
C ASP A 332 -1.43 14.78 8.66
N LEU A 333 -0.91 13.99 9.59
CA LEU A 333 -1.54 12.72 10.00
C LEU A 333 -2.92 12.94 10.67
N LYS A 334 -3.06 13.99 11.49
CA LYS A 334 -4.33 14.34 12.14
C LYS A 334 -5.34 14.78 11.10
N GLU A 335 -4.96 15.69 10.22
CA GLU A 335 -5.85 16.19 9.19
C GLU A 335 -6.27 15.05 8.23
N LEU A 336 -5.36 14.10 7.94
CA LEU A 336 -5.65 13.00 7.03
C LEU A 336 -6.58 11.96 7.68
N ALA A 337 -6.39 11.70 8.97
CA ALA A 337 -7.32 10.87 9.73
C ALA A 337 -8.71 11.53 9.83
N GLN A 338 -8.77 12.85 10.00
CA GLN A 338 -10.03 13.60 10.05
C GLN A 338 -10.79 13.57 8.72
N GLU A 339 -10.09 13.65 7.59
CA GLU A 339 -10.67 13.45 6.25
C GLU A 339 -11.33 12.06 6.11
N LEU A 340 -10.74 11.05 6.74
CA LEU A 340 -11.30 9.71 6.83
C LEU A 340 -12.35 9.55 7.94
N MET A 341 -12.81 10.60 8.63
CA MET A 341 -13.73 10.51 9.78
C MET A 341 -13.19 9.72 10.98
N VAL A 342 -11.87 9.74 11.19
CA VAL A 342 -11.20 9.16 12.37
C VAL A 342 -10.57 10.29 13.19
N PRO A 343 -11.02 10.55 14.43
CA PRO A 343 -10.37 11.49 15.32
C PRO A 343 -8.89 11.17 15.53
N SER A 344 -8.03 12.20 15.59
CA SER A 344 -6.57 12.05 15.77
C SER A 344 -6.19 11.22 16.98
N ALA A 345 -6.89 11.39 18.10
CA ALA A 345 -6.68 10.60 19.32
C ALA A 345 -7.21 9.16 19.23
N ASN A 346 -8.07 8.83 18.26
CA ASN A 346 -8.61 7.49 18.05
C ASN A 346 -7.78 6.64 17.07
N ILE A 347 -6.80 7.23 16.38
CA ILE A 347 -6.00 6.57 15.33
C ILE A 347 -5.44 5.22 15.81
N PHE A 348 -4.72 5.21 16.94
CA PHE A 348 -4.09 3.98 17.45
C PHE A 348 -5.11 2.92 17.85
N MET A 349 -6.18 3.31 18.56
CA MET A 349 -7.22 2.37 19.00
C MET A 349 -7.98 1.78 17.82
N THR A 350 -8.23 2.58 16.78
CA THR A 350 -8.85 2.14 15.52
C THR A 350 -8.02 1.05 14.88
N VAL A 351 -6.72 1.31 14.68
CA VAL A 351 -5.80 0.35 14.05
C VAL A 351 -5.64 -0.89 14.90
N LEU A 352 -5.57 -0.76 16.24
CA LEU A 352 -5.47 -1.89 17.16
C LEU A 352 -6.69 -2.81 17.05
N LEU A 353 -7.92 -2.26 17.03
CA LEU A 353 -9.15 -3.04 16.92
C LEU A 353 -9.27 -3.72 15.56
N ILE A 354 -9.00 -3.00 14.46
CA ILE A 354 -9.00 -3.59 13.11
C ILE A 354 -7.98 -4.71 13.01
N PHE A 355 -6.77 -4.51 13.54
CA PHE A 355 -5.74 -5.54 13.56
C PHE A 355 -6.15 -6.78 14.39
N ALA A 356 -6.76 -6.57 15.56
CA ALA A 356 -7.30 -7.66 16.38
C ALA A 356 -8.40 -8.44 15.64
N ILE A 357 -9.28 -7.75 14.90
CA ILE A 357 -10.30 -8.37 14.06
C ILE A 357 -9.64 -9.20 12.94
N VAL A 358 -8.63 -8.67 12.26
CA VAL A 358 -7.90 -9.40 11.20
C VAL A 358 -7.23 -10.66 11.76
N ILE A 359 -6.58 -10.58 12.94
CA ILE A 359 -6.05 -11.78 13.62
C ILE A 359 -7.15 -12.78 13.90
N ALA A 360 -8.28 -12.34 14.47
CA ALA A 360 -9.39 -13.21 14.82
C ALA A 360 -9.93 -13.91 13.57
N VAL A 361 -10.12 -13.19 12.46
CA VAL A 361 -10.56 -13.76 11.17
C VAL A 361 -9.57 -14.79 10.64
N VAL A 362 -8.26 -14.53 10.70
CA VAL A 362 -7.23 -15.49 10.27
C VAL A 362 -7.23 -16.74 11.15
N VAL A 363 -7.31 -16.58 12.47
CA VAL A 363 -7.35 -17.69 13.43
C VAL A 363 -8.60 -18.54 13.21
N VAL A 364 -9.78 -17.92 13.14
CA VAL A 364 -11.04 -18.61 12.87
C VAL A 364 -10.99 -19.29 11.50
N GLY A 365 -10.46 -18.64 10.46
CA GLY A 365 -10.31 -19.22 9.13
C GLY A 365 -9.46 -20.50 9.14
N ILE A 366 -8.31 -20.49 9.82
CA ILE A 366 -7.46 -21.69 9.95
C ILE A 366 -8.16 -22.80 10.75
N LEU A 367 -8.87 -22.44 11.82
CA LEU A 367 -9.63 -23.41 12.62
C LEU A 367 -10.81 -24.01 11.84
N LEU A 368 -11.51 -23.22 11.02
CA LEU A 368 -12.56 -23.71 10.13
C LEU A 368 -12.00 -24.68 9.09
N VAL A 369 -10.86 -24.35 8.46
CA VAL A 369 -10.19 -25.28 7.54
C VAL A 369 -9.82 -26.59 8.24
N LYS A 370 -9.36 -26.52 9.50
CA LYS A 370 -9.09 -27.73 10.30
C LYS A 370 -10.34 -28.59 10.48
N VAL A 371 -11.46 -27.98 10.88
CA VAL A 371 -12.74 -28.70 11.07
C VAL A 371 -13.21 -29.34 9.76
N VAL A 372 -13.12 -28.61 8.64
CA VAL A 372 -13.47 -29.14 7.31
C VAL A 372 -12.59 -30.33 6.92
N LEU A 373 -11.28 -30.26 7.18
CA LEU A 373 -10.36 -31.37 6.90
C LEU A 373 -10.61 -32.59 7.79
N GLU A 374 -11.01 -32.41 9.05
CA GLU A 374 -11.38 -33.51 9.95
C GLU A 374 -12.68 -34.17 9.52
N LEU A 375 -13.70 -33.37 9.14
CA LEU A 375 -14.95 -33.88 8.56
C LEU A 375 -14.69 -34.64 7.26
N TRP A 376 -13.87 -34.09 6.36
CA TRP A 376 -13.57 -34.74 5.09
C TRP A 376 -12.76 -36.04 5.26
N ALA A 377 -11.85 -36.07 6.23
CA ALA A 377 -11.14 -37.30 6.60
C ALA A 377 -12.05 -38.35 7.24
N LEU A 378 -13.18 -37.94 7.85
CA LEU A 378 -14.17 -38.86 8.40
C LEU A 378 -15.03 -39.54 7.32
N TYR A 379 -15.35 -38.80 6.24
CA TYR A 379 -16.29 -39.23 5.21
C TYR A 379 -15.66 -39.74 3.90
N GLY A 380 -14.33 -39.75 3.75
CA GLY A 380 -13.73 -40.12 2.45
C GLY A 380 -12.24 -40.47 2.45
N ASN A 381 -11.73 -40.72 1.24
CA ASN A 381 -10.34 -41.12 0.99
C ASN A 381 -9.41 -39.89 1.02
N PHE A 382 -8.69 -39.72 2.14
CA PHE A 382 -7.96 -38.49 2.41
C PHE A 382 -6.60 -38.42 1.67
N PRO A 383 -6.29 -37.33 0.95
CA PRO A 383 -5.03 -37.21 0.23
C PRO A 383 -3.86 -36.93 1.19
N ASN A 384 -2.77 -37.68 1.04
CA ASN A 384 -1.57 -37.57 1.90
C ASN A 384 -0.97 -36.15 1.97
N LYS A 385 -1.16 -35.31 0.94
CA LYS A 385 -0.66 -33.92 0.92
C LYS A 385 -1.31 -33.00 1.98
N LEU A 386 -2.58 -33.25 2.34
CA LEU A 386 -3.30 -32.46 3.34
C LEU A 386 -3.05 -32.95 4.78
N SER A 387 -2.33 -34.07 4.94
CA SER A 387 -2.07 -34.67 6.25
C SER A 387 -1.08 -33.86 7.09
N ASP A 388 -0.08 -33.26 6.43
CA ASP A 388 0.88 -32.34 7.06
C ASP A 388 0.15 -31.09 7.60
N PHE A 389 -0.83 -30.57 6.85
CA PHE A 389 -1.63 -29.40 7.27
C PHE A 389 -2.50 -29.72 8.48
N ARG A 390 -3.12 -30.91 8.51
CA ARG A 390 -3.95 -31.36 9.63
C ARG A 390 -3.14 -31.49 10.93
N LYS A 391 -1.89 -31.96 10.84
CA LYS A 391 -1.01 -32.20 12.00
C LYS A 391 -0.28 -30.93 12.47
N ASP A 392 0.13 -30.04 11.56
CA ASP A 392 0.95 -28.85 11.85
C ASP A 392 0.15 -27.52 11.77
N TYR A 393 -1.13 -27.53 12.17
CA TYR A 393 -1.97 -26.33 12.09
C TYR A 393 -1.52 -25.21 13.04
N TRP A 394 -0.98 -25.56 14.22
CA TRP A 394 -0.38 -24.59 15.15
C TRP A 394 0.85 -23.92 14.54
N GLY A 395 1.70 -24.68 13.83
CA GLY A 395 2.86 -24.15 13.14
C GLY A 395 2.47 -23.20 12.00
N LEU A 396 1.43 -23.55 11.23
CA LEU A 396 0.89 -22.66 10.20
C LEU A 396 0.36 -21.35 10.80
N MET A 397 -0.46 -21.44 11.85
CA MET A 397 -1.04 -20.27 12.52
C MET A 397 0.03 -19.34 13.08
N ALA A 398 1.07 -19.89 13.72
CA ALA A 398 2.18 -19.09 14.23
C ALA A 398 2.95 -18.38 13.08
N ARG A 399 3.13 -19.05 11.93
CA ARG A 399 3.81 -18.46 10.76
C ARG A 399 2.98 -17.36 10.11
N THR A 400 1.68 -17.55 9.96
CA THR A 400 0.79 -16.54 9.37
C THR A 400 0.72 -15.29 10.24
N ILE A 401 0.62 -15.45 11.57
CA ILE A 401 0.62 -14.34 12.51
C ILE A 401 1.98 -13.62 12.50
N THR A 402 3.09 -14.36 12.52
CA THR A 402 4.44 -13.76 12.47
C THR A 402 4.68 -13.00 11.15
N ASN A 403 4.19 -13.52 10.02
CA ASN A 403 4.26 -12.83 8.73
C ASN A 403 3.47 -11.53 8.74
N MET A 404 2.26 -11.56 9.27
CA MET A 404 1.43 -10.37 9.38
C MET A 404 2.07 -9.32 10.30
N ILE A 405 2.66 -9.72 11.43
CA ILE A 405 3.45 -8.83 12.30
C ILE A 405 4.62 -8.23 11.52
N LEU A 406 5.37 -9.03 10.77
CA LEU A 406 6.53 -8.56 9.99
C LEU A 406 6.12 -7.52 8.93
N VAL A 407 5.05 -7.77 8.18
CA VAL A 407 4.56 -6.89 7.10
C VAL A 407 4.02 -5.56 7.66
N LEU A 408 3.34 -5.60 8.81
CA LEU A 408 2.75 -4.41 9.44
C LEU A 408 3.68 -3.71 10.44
N TYR A 409 4.87 -4.26 10.72
CA TYR A 409 5.74 -3.78 11.79
C TYR A 409 6.06 -2.29 11.69
N SER A 410 6.40 -1.79 10.49
CA SER A 410 6.74 -0.37 10.31
C SER A 410 5.57 0.56 10.62
N ILE A 411 4.36 0.16 10.20
CA ILE A 411 3.12 0.89 10.46
C ILE A 411 2.74 0.82 11.94
N TRP A 412 2.95 -0.34 12.57
CA TRP A 412 2.69 -0.52 14.00
C TRP A 412 3.58 0.37 14.86
N VAL A 413 4.89 0.40 14.56
CA VAL A 413 5.84 1.31 15.22
C VAL A 413 5.39 2.76 15.07
N LEU A 414 4.99 3.17 13.87
CA LEU A 414 4.47 4.51 13.60
C LEU A 414 3.31 4.84 14.54
N TYR A 415 2.24 4.03 14.57
CA TYR A 415 1.06 4.34 15.39
C TYR A 415 1.33 4.27 16.89
N CYS A 416 2.17 3.34 17.36
CA CYS A 416 2.56 3.28 18.76
C CYS A 416 3.35 4.52 19.18
N VAL A 417 4.35 4.94 18.40
CA VAL A 417 5.14 6.15 18.71
C VAL A 417 4.26 7.40 18.65
N TYR A 418 3.34 7.47 17.68
CA TYR A 418 2.37 8.55 17.57
C TYR A 418 1.48 8.64 18.82
N GLN A 419 0.89 7.52 19.27
CA GLN A 419 0.05 7.48 20.47
C GLN A 419 0.81 7.86 21.75
N LEU A 420 2.07 7.42 21.87
CA LEU A 420 2.90 7.75 23.03
C LEU A 420 3.20 9.26 23.10
N ARG A 421 3.30 9.93 21.94
CA ARG A 421 3.57 11.37 21.85
C ARG A 421 2.31 12.22 22.01
N LYS A 422 1.25 11.91 21.28
CA LYS A 422 0.03 12.75 21.14
C LYS A 422 -1.23 12.18 21.80
N GLY A 423 -1.18 10.97 22.34
CA GLY A 423 -2.34 10.36 22.99
C GLY A 423 -2.81 11.13 24.21
N ASP A 424 -4.11 11.10 24.45
CA ASP A 424 -4.77 11.76 25.59
C ASP A 424 -5.17 10.76 26.70
N SER A 425 -5.51 9.52 26.34
CA SER A 425 -5.83 8.45 27.28
C SER A 425 -4.58 7.72 27.83
N TRP A 426 -4.52 7.54 29.15
CA TRP A 426 -3.44 6.78 29.80
C TRP A 426 -3.47 5.30 29.41
N ALA A 427 -4.68 4.73 29.25
CA ALA A 427 -4.86 3.32 28.90
C ALA A 427 -4.44 3.05 27.44
N ALA A 428 -4.74 3.98 26.53
CA ALA A 428 -4.27 3.87 25.14
C ALA A 428 -2.74 3.96 25.05
N LYS A 429 -2.10 4.81 25.86
CA LYS A 429 -0.62 4.90 25.94
C LYS A 429 0.02 3.61 26.49
N THR A 430 -0.54 3.02 27.54
CA THR A 430 -0.01 1.76 28.09
C THR A 430 -0.17 0.60 27.11
N LEU A 431 -1.32 0.51 26.43
CA LEU A 431 -1.54 -0.47 25.36
C LEU A 431 -0.55 -0.29 24.20
N ALA A 432 -0.27 0.94 23.78
CA ALA A 432 0.73 1.24 22.76
C ALA A 432 2.13 0.77 23.18
N ALA A 433 2.56 1.06 24.41
CA ALA A 433 3.87 0.62 24.91
C ALA A 433 3.98 -0.92 25.01
N ILE A 434 2.95 -1.58 25.54
CA ILE A 434 2.93 -3.04 25.70
C ILE A 434 2.95 -3.74 24.35
N THR A 435 2.10 -3.34 23.41
CA THR A 435 2.00 -3.98 22.09
C THR A 435 3.26 -3.75 21.26
N LEU A 436 3.84 -2.54 21.28
CA LEU A 436 5.13 -2.24 20.65
C LEU A 436 6.25 -3.13 21.20
N SER A 437 6.29 -3.30 22.52
CA SER A 437 7.27 -4.15 23.19
C SER A 437 7.10 -5.61 22.80
N ILE A 438 5.86 -6.13 22.76
CA ILE A 438 5.57 -7.51 22.38
C ILE A 438 5.99 -7.78 20.92
N PHE A 439 5.59 -6.93 19.97
CA PHE A 439 5.92 -7.17 18.55
C PHE A 439 7.42 -7.08 18.29
N THR A 440 8.08 -6.09 18.91
CA THR A 440 9.53 -5.95 18.81
C THR A 440 10.25 -7.14 19.47
N ALA A 441 9.79 -7.60 20.63
CA ALA A 441 10.36 -8.77 21.31
C ALA A 441 10.18 -10.06 20.49
N VAL A 442 9.02 -10.26 19.84
CA VAL A 442 8.77 -11.41 18.97
C VAL A 442 9.75 -11.40 17.79
N LEU A 443 9.87 -10.28 17.08
CA LEU A 443 10.79 -10.18 15.94
C LEU A 443 12.27 -10.33 16.37
N LEU A 444 12.64 -9.74 17.51
CA LEU A 444 13.98 -9.87 18.07
C LEU A 444 14.29 -11.31 18.47
N PHE A 445 13.34 -12.01 19.10
CA PHE A 445 13.46 -13.42 19.46
C PHE A 445 13.72 -14.28 18.22
N PHE A 446 12.95 -14.09 17.15
CA PHE A 446 13.15 -14.81 15.89
C PHE A 446 14.50 -14.46 15.24
N ALA A 447 14.89 -13.18 15.22
CA ALA A 447 16.17 -12.73 14.68
C ALA A 447 17.37 -13.37 15.42
N ILE A 448 17.37 -13.31 16.75
CA ILE A 448 18.41 -13.93 17.58
C ILE A 448 18.43 -15.45 17.35
N ARG A 449 17.26 -16.08 17.25
CA ARG A 449 17.19 -17.53 17.08
C ARG A 449 17.71 -17.99 15.73
N ILE A 450 17.39 -17.28 14.65
CA ILE A 450 17.92 -17.55 13.30
C ILE A 450 19.43 -17.37 13.27
N VAL A 451 19.95 -16.28 13.85
CA VAL A 451 21.40 -16.03 13.94
C VAL A 451 22.10 -17.13 14.74
N TYR A 452 21.52 -17.56 15.86
CA TYR A 452 22.06 -18.68 16.66
C TYR A 452 22.12 -19.96 15.83
N MET A 453 21.04 -20.28 15.09
CA MET A 453 20.99 -21.49 14.30
C MET A 453 21.96 -21.45 13.12
N ALA A 454 22.06 -20.32 12.41
CA ALA A 454 23.02 -20.11 11.34
C ALA A 454 24.47 -20.26 11.83
N ARG A 455 24.79 -19.71 13.01
CA ARG A 455 26.11 -19.91 13.64
C ARG A 455 26.38 -21.36 14.02
N LYS A 456 25.35 -22.10 14.45
CA LYS A 456 25.46 -23.53 14.77
C LYS A 456 25.76 -24.35 13.50
N TYR A 457 25.02 -24.14 12.41
CA TYR A 457 25.26 -24.84 11.15
C TYR A 457 26.63 -24.49 10.55
N LYS A 458 27.02 -23.22 10.57
CA LYS A 458 28.36 -22.79 10.14
C LYS A 458 29.49 -23.48 10.91
N LYS A 459 29.29 -23.77 12.21
CA LYS A 459 30.27 -24.51 13.03
C LYS A 459 30.24 -26.02 12.79
N ALA A 460 29.08 -26.60 12.48
CA ALA A 460 28.92 -28.04 12.32
C ALA A 460 29.30 -28.53 10.91
N GLU A 461 28.90 -27.78 9.88
CA GLU A 461 28.96 -28.20 8.48
C GLU A 461 29.83 -27.26 7.61
N GLY A 462 30.34 -26.17 8.19
CA GLY A 462 31.21 -25.20 7.50
C GLY A 462 30.46 -24.18 6.62
N ASP A 463 29.19 -24.43 6.33
CA ASP A 463 28.33 -23.58 5.50
C ASP A 463 26.96 -23.29 6.17
N THR A 464 26.26 -22.27 5.69
CA THR A 464 24.90 -21.89 6.13
C THR A 464 23.80 -22.45 5.23
N SER A 465 24.13 -23.20 4.18
CA SER A 465 23.17 -23.82 3.26
C SER A 465 22.17 -24.75 3.96
N SER A 466 22.56 -25.38 5.07
CA SER A 466 21.72 -26.27 5.89
C SER A 466 20.48 -25.57 6.45
N LEU A 467 20.50 -24.23 6.56
CA LEU A 467 19.34 -23.43 6.96
C LEU A 467 18.16 -23.58 5.97
N TYR A 468 18.47 -23.80 4.69
CA TYR A 468 17.48 -23.98 3.62
C TYR A 468 17.16 -25.45 3.34
N GLU A 469 18.07 -26.36 3.69
CA GLU A 469 17.96 -27.79 3.38
C GLU A 469 17.25 -28.58 4.48
N ASP A 470 17.41 -28.17 5.75
CA ASP A 470 16.71 -28.78 6.88
C ASP A 470 15.21 -28.40 6.87
N ARG A 471 14.36 -29.38 6.58
CA ARG A 471 12.90 -29.20 6.46
C ARG A 471 12.26 -28.67 7.74
N GLU A 472 12.76 -29.02 8.92
CA GLU A 472 12.18 -28.56 10.19
C GLU A 472 12.50 -27.09 10.47
N THR A 473 13.75 -26.70 10.22
CA THR A 473 14.24 -25.34 10.40
C THR A 473 13.68 -24.40 9.33
N TRP A 474 13.65 -24.84 8.08
CA TRP A 474 13.04 -24.11 6.97
C TRP A 474 11.55 -23.89 7.20
N LYS A 475 10.79 -24.92 7.64
CA LYS A 475 9.37 -24.76 7.98
C LYS A 475 9.14 -23.64 9.00
N LYS A 476 9.96 -23.55 10.05
CA LYS A 476 9.76 -22.57 11.14
C LYS A 476 10.21 -21.15 10.80
N TYR A 477 11.29 -20.99 10.03
CA TYR A 477 11.96 -19.70 9.87
C TYR A 477 12.04 -19.17 8.43
N SER A 478 11.61 -19.96 7.43
CA SER A 478 11.66 -19.61 5.99
C SER A 478 11.13 -18.20 5.71
N LEU A 479 10.04 -17.80 6.36
CA LEU A 479 9.42 -16.47 6.22
C LEU A 479 10.43 -15.30 6.15
N PHE A 480 11.50 -15.35 6.95
CA PHE A 480 12.46 -14.25 7.05
C PHE A 480 13.49 -14.24 5.91
N TYR A 481 13.84 -15.40 5.33
CA TYR A 481 14.99 -15.51 4.43
C TYR A 481 14.73 -16.26 3.12
N ASP A 482 13.54 -16.82 2.90
CA ASP A 482 13.21 -17.65 1.73
C ASP A 482 13.27 -16.87 0.40
N ASN A 483 13.04 -15.55 0.47
CA ASN A 483 13.17 -14.66 -0.68
C ASN A 483 14.62 -14.35 -1.07
N TYR A 484 15.58 -14.63 -0.17
CA TYR A 484 16.99 -14.31 -0.35
C TYR A 484 17.79 -15.55 -0.75
N LYS A 485 18.90 -15.33 -1.46
CA LYS A 485 19.92 -16.34 -1.73
C LYS A 485 20.52 -16.85 -0.42
N LYS A 486 21.02 -18.10 -0.44
CA LYS A 486 21.61 -18.78 0.73
C LYS A 486 22.69 -17.94 1.43
N ASP A 487 23.52 -17.22 0.68
CA ASP A 487 24.61 -16.41 1.24
C ASP A 487 24.15 -15.10 1.90
N PHE A 488 22.94 -14.64 1.58
CA PHE A 488 22.38 -13.34 1.99
C PHE A 488 21.22 -13.48 2.98
N TRP A 489 21.15 -14.60 3.71
CA TRP A 489 20.12 -14.84 4.73
C TRP A 489 20.07 -13.76 5.80
N TRP A 490 21.16 -13.04 6.08
CA TRP A 490 21.24 -12.03 7.13
C TRP A 490 20.52 -10.71 6.79
N LEU A 491 20.07 -10.52 5.53
CA LEU A 491 19.47 -9.28 5.05
C LEU A 491 18.16 -8.88 5.75
N PHE A 492 17.42 -9.85 6.30
CA PHE A 492 16.17 -9.55 7.00
C PHE A 492 16.39 -8.68 8.25
N ILE A 493 17.58 -8.73 8.87
CA ILE A 493 17.90 -7.95 10.07
C ILE A 493 17.93 -6.45 9.73
N PRO A 494 18.75 -5.98 8.75
CA PRO A 494 18.68 -4.61 8.26
C PRO A 494 17.27 -4.17 7.85
N VAL A 495 16.46 -5.04 7.25
CA VAL A 495 15.08 -4.70 6.84
C VAL A 495 14.18 -4.45 8.06
N ILE A 496 14.28 -5.26 9.12
CA ILE A 496 13.53 -5.04 10.38
C ILE A 496 13.99 -3.74 11.05
N VAL A 497 15.30 -3.47 11.08
CA VAL A 497 15.85 -2.21 11.61
C VAL A 497 15.36 -1.01 10.81
N TYR A 498 15.37 -1.10 9.48
CA TYR A 498 14.80 -0.07 8.60
C TYR A 498 13.32 0.16 8.91
N ALA A 499 12.52 -0.89 9.09
CA ALA A 499 11.09 -0.77 9.40
C ALA A 499 10.85 -0.05 10.74
N LEU A 500 11.66 -0.35 11.77
CA LEU A 500 11.65 0.34 13.06
C LEU A 500 12.03 1.82 12.92
N VAL A 501 13.16 2.10 12.27
CA VAL A 501 13.68 3.47 12.10
C VAL A 501 12.68 4.32 11.30
N LYS A 502 12.13 3.80 10.21
CA LYS A 502 11.11 4.47 9.40
C LYS A 502 9.89 4.87 10.23
N GLY A 503 9.32 3.94 11.01
CA GLY A 503 8.17 4.23 11.86
C GLY A 503 8.48 5.30 12.92
N CYS A 504 9.67 5.23 13.52
CA CYS A 504 10.14 6.22 14.49
C CYS A 504 10.37 7.62 13.86
N ILE A 505 10.91 7.71 12.65
CA ILE A 505 11.12 9.00 11.96
C ILE A 505 9.79 9.66 11.64
N ILE A 506 8.84 8.91 11.08
CA ILE A 506 7.54 9.46 10.67
C ILE A 506 6.77 9.96 11.90
N ALA A 507 6.60 9.14 12.94
CA ALA A 507 5.86 9.57 14.12
C ALA A 507 6.65 10.51 15.06
N GLY A 508 7.97 10.31 15.18
CA GLY A 508 8.84 11.11 16.04
C GLY A 508 9.21 12.48 15.45
N GLY A 509 9.15 12.64 14.12
CA GLY A 509 9.40 13.90 13.43
C GLY A 509 8.14 14.74 13.21
N GLU A 510 6.99 14.36 13.75
CA GLU A 510 5.72 15.06 13.50
C GLU A 510 5.79 16.54 13.91
N GLY A 511 5.32 17.41 13.01
CA GLY A 511 5.45 18.87 13.09
C GLY A 511 6.72 19.43 12.41
N HIS A 512 7.68 18.59 12.02
CA HIS A 512 8.91 19.00 11.33
C HIS A 512 9.07 18.24 10.00
N GLY A 513 8.42 18.76 8.94
CA GLY A 513 8.40 18.12 7.62
C GLY A 513 9.77 17.89 6.98
N LEU A 514 10.71 18.84 7.15
CA LEU A 514 12.06 18.69 6.60
C LEU A 514 12.80 17.51 7.24
N PHE A 515 12.75 17.37 8.57
CA PHE A 515 13.41 16.26 9.27
C PHE A 515 12.81 14.91 8.88
N GLN A 516 11.48 14.82 8.78
CA GLN A 516 10.81 13.57 8.38
C GLN A 516 11.17 13.17 6.95
N SER A 517 11.03 14.08 5.99
CA SER A 517 11.28 13.79 4.58
C SER A 517 12.75 13.52 4.28
N ALA A 518 13.68 14.29 4.88
CA ALA A 518 15.13 14.04 4.75
C ALA A 518 15.56 12.74 5.43
N GLY A 519 15.10 12.48 6.66
CA GLY A 519 15.40 11.24 7.38
C GLY A 519 14.86 10.01 6.65
N GLN A 520 13.66 10.13 6.09
CA GLN A 520 13.03 9.09 5.29
C GLN A 520 13.79 8.86 3.97
N LEU A 521 14.25 9.92 3.30
CA LEU A 521 15.09 9.81 2.10
C LEU A 521 16.40 9.07 2.40
N VAL A 522 17.09 9.42 3.48
CA VAL A 522 18.34 8.75 3.90
C VAL A 522 18.09 7.27 4.14
N CYS A 523 17.01 6.91 4.83
CA CYS A 523 16.66 5.50 5.07
C CYS A 523 16.40 4.72 3.78
N GLU A 524 15.64 5.29 2.84
CA GLU A 524 15.36 4.61 1.57
C GLU A 524 16.60 4.49 0.67
N VAL A 525 17.48 5.50 0.66
CA VAL A 525 18.74 5.47 -0.11
C VAL A 525 19.72 4.46 0.47
N LEU A 526 19.84 4.38 1.80
CA LEU A 526 20.66 3.36 2.46
C LEU A 526 20.16 1.95 2.15
N LEU A 527 18.83 1.73 2.20
CA LEU A 527 18.23 0.45 1.84
C LEU A 527 18.44 0.13 0.35
N LEU A 528 18.25 1.10 -0.55
CA LEU A 528 18.50 0.93 -1.98
C LEU A 528 19.97 0.57 -2.25
N GLY A 529 20.91 1.29 -1.64
CA GLY A 529 22.34 1.02 -1.75
C GLY A 529 22.69 -0.39 -1.29
N LEU A 530 22.13 -0.82 -0.16
CA LEU A 530 22.29 -2.17 0.37
C LEU A 530 21.71 -3.24 -0.58
N LEU A 531 20.55 -3.01 -1.20
CA LEU A 531 19.95 -3.93 -2.17
C LEU A 531 20.74 -4.02 -3.49
N VAL A 532 21.24 -2.89 -4.00
CA VAL A 532 22.03 -2.83 -5.24
C VAL A 532 23.41 -3.47 -5.04
N TRP A 533 24.02 -3.28 -3.87
CA TRP A 533 25.31 -3.87 -3.51
C TRP A 533 25.20 -5.39 -3.31
N SER A 534 24.24 -5.83 -2.48
CA SER A 534 24.14 -7.25 -2.09
C SER A 534 23.43 -8.12 -3.12
N ARG A 535 22.58 -7.56 -3.98
CA ARG A 535 21.73 -8.30 -4.95
C ARG A 535 21.14 -9.59 -4.35
N PRO A 536 20.38 -9.46 -3.24
CA PRO A 536 20.19 -10.56 -2.31
C PRO A 536 19.07 -11.51 -2.71
N TYR A 537 18.15 -11.09 -3.58
CA TYR A 537 17.00 -11.89 -3.99
C TYR A 537 17.38 -13.13 -4.82
N ALA A 538 16.70 -14.24 -4.57
CA ALA A 538 17.03 -15.53 -5.18
C ALA A 538 16.74 -15.59 -6.69
N THR A 539 15.64 -14.98 -7.15
CA THR A 539 15.20 -15.02 -8.56
C THR A 539 15.50 -13.70 -9.26
N LYS A 540 15.87 -13.74 -10.55
CA LYS A 540 16.12 -12.53 -11.35
C LYS A 540 14.89 -11.61 -11.43
N ALA A 541 13.70 -12.20 -11.50
CA ALA A 541 12.43 -11.48 -11.52
C ALA A 541 12.17 -10.76 -10.19
N SER A 542 12.27 -11.45 -9.04
CA SER A 542 12.09 -10.85 -7.72
C SER A 542 13.13 -9.77 -7.43
N MET A 543 14.38 -9.98 -7.85
CA MET A 543 15.43 -8.96 -7.77
C MET A 543 15.07 -7.70 -8.55
N GLY A 544 14.63 -7.84 -9.81
CA GLY A 544 14.22 -6.70 -10.64
C GLY A 544 13.02 -5.94 -10.07
N ILE A 545 11.99 -6.66 -9.61
CA ILE A 545 10.77 -6.08 -9.05
C ILE A 545 11.07 -5.30 -7.77
N ASN A 546 11.78 -5.91 -6.81
CA ASN A 546 12.06 -5.26 -5.53
C ASN A 546 12.99 -4.04 -5.68
N ILE A 547 14.00 -4.11 -6.56
CA ILE A 547 14.84 -2.95 -6.87
C ILE A 547 14.00 -1.85 -7.54
N ALA A 548 13.13 -2.19 -8.50
CA ALA A 548 12.26 -1.22 -9.15
C ALA A 548 11.30 -0.54 -8.15
N VAL A 549 10.68 -1.30 -7.25
CA VAL A 549 9.84 -0.77 -6.17
C VAL A 549 10.65 0.19 -5.28
N GLN A 550 11.86 -0.20 -4.89
CA GLN A 550 12.70 0.65 -4.04
C GLN A 550 13.15 1.94 -4.74
N VAL A 551 13.47 1.90 -6.04
CA VAL A 551 13.79 3.09 -6.83
C VAL A 551 12.60 4.06 -6.87
N VAL A 552 11.38 3.53 -7.11
CA VAL A 552 10.18 4.36 -7.15
C VAL A 552 9.85 4.94 -5.76
N ARG A 553 10.14 4.21 -4.67
CA ARG A 553 10.01 4.76 -3.31
C ARG A 553 10.94 5.93 -3.06
N VAL A 554 12.23 5.79 -3.41
CA VAL A 554 13.21 6.89 -3.32
C VAL A 554 12.74 8.09 -4.14
N LEU A 555 12.34 7.87 -5.39
CA LEU A 555 11.82 8.94 -6.26
C LEU A 555 10.58 9.61 -5.64
N SER A 556 9.65 8.83 -5.09
CA SER A 556 8.46 9.37 -4.43
C SER A 556 8.82 10.30 -3.28
N ILE A 557 9.79 9.94 -2.43
CA ILE A 557 10.20 10.78 -1.30
C ILE A 557 10.99 12.01 -1.77
N VAL A 558 11.78 11.89 -2.85
CA VAL A 558 12.39 13.06 -3.49
C VAL A 558 11.32 14.04 -3.99
N CYS A 559 10.22 13.54 -4.56
CA CYS A 559 9.09 14.39 -4.93
C CYS A 559 8.38 14.97 -3.69
N VAL A 560 8.26 14.22 -2.59
CA VAL A 560 7.66 14.73 -1.35
C VAL A 560 8.50 15.82 -0.69
N LEU A 561 9.83 15.83 -0.87
CA LEU A 561 10.68 16.94 -0.40
C LEU A 561 10.27 18.28 -0.99
N VAL A 562 9.71 18.33 -2.21
CA VAL A 562 9.18 19.55 -2.85
C VAL A 562 8.03 20.16 -2.04
N PHE A 563 7.31 19.36 -1.26
CA PHE A 563 6.17 19.82 -0.45
C PHE A 563 6.59 20.43 0.89
N VAL A 564 7.86 20.31 1.28
CA VAL A 564 8.39 20.91 2.51
C VAL A 564 8.27 22.43 2.43
N GLU A 565 7.61 23.02 3.42
CA GLU A 565 7.36 24.47 3.48
C GLU A 565 8.65 25.29 3.57
N GLU A 566 9.66 24.79 4.29
CA GLU A 566 10.96 25.45 4.46
C GLU A 566 11.72 25.70 3.16
N LEU A 567 11.43 24.95 2.09
CA LEU A 567 12.05 25.17 0.77
C LEU A 567 11.41 26.35 -0.01
N GLY A 568 10.30 26.91 0.48
CA GLY A 568 9.67 28.10 -0.09
C GLY A 568 9.21 27.95 -1.54
N LEU A 569 8.93 26.74 -2.00
CA LEU A 569 8.51 26.48 -3.38
C LEU A 569 7.06 26.91 -3.62
N SER A 570 6.80 27.46 -4.81
CA SER A 570 5.45 27.90 -5.19
C SER A 570 4.45 26.74 -5.17
N GLN A 571 3.21 27.05 -4.77
CA GLN A 571 2.14 26.06 -4.66
C GLN A 571 1.81 25.40 -6.01
N THR A 572 1.92 26.13 -7.12
CA THR A 572 1.84 25.56 -8.48
C THR A 572 2.84 24.42 -8.72
N THR A 573 4.09 24.58 -8.26
CA THR A 573 5.14 23.56 -8.40
C THR A 573 4.80 22.33 -7.54
N LYS A 574 4.23 22.53 -6.35
CA LYS A 574 3.74 21.45 -5.50
C LYS A 574 2.62 20.67 -6.19
N THR A 575 1.61 21.33 -6.74
CA THR A 575 0.52 20.66 -7.46
C THR A 575 1.01 19.85 -8.65
N VAL A 576 1.87 20.43 -9.50
CA VAL A 576 2.43 19.72 -10.67
C VAL A 576 3.22 18.49 -10.22
N THR A 577 4.06 18.65 -9.20
CA THR A 577 4.85 17.54 -8.64
C THR A 577 3.95 16.46 -8.03
N GLY A 578 2.85 16.85 -7.36
CA GLY A 578 1.83 15.94 -6.85
C GLY A 578 1.20 15.09 -7.96
N ILE A 579 0.82 15.72 -9.08
CA ILE A 579 0.26 15.00 -10.24
C ILE A 579 1.28 14.00 -10.83
N VAL A 580 2.54 14.43 -11.00
CA VAL A 580 3.62 13.55 -11.49
C VAL A 580 3.80 12.35 -10.55
N LEU A 581 3.77 12.60 -9.24
CA LEU A 581 3.92 11.59 -8.21
C LEU A 581 2.77 10.57 -8.28
N ILE A 582 1.51 11.02 -8.43
CA ILE A 582 0.34 10.15 -8.64
C ILE A 582 0.53 9.24 -9.85
N VAL A 583 0.99 9.78 -10.98
CA VAL A 583 1.23 9.00 -12.21
C VAL A 583 2.29 7.93 -11.99
N VAL A 584 3.41 8.29 -11.35
CA VAL A 584 4.49 7.34 -11.05
C VAL A 584 4.03 6.23 -10.11
N GLN A 585 3.26 6.55 -9.06
CA GLN A 585 2.76 5.56 -8.12
C GLN A 585 1.68 4.66 -8.74
N SER A 586 0.76 5.24 -9.51
CA SER A 586 -0.31 4.50 -10.18
C SER A 586 0.22 3.53 -11.24
N THR A 587 1.23 3.96 -12.01
CA THR A 587 1.87 3.10 -13.02
C THR A 587 2.56 1.89 -12.38
N LEU A 588 3.28 2.05 -11.27
CA LEU A 588 3.89 0.91 -10.58
C LEU A 588 2.82 -0.04 -9.99
N THR A 589 1.74 0.48 -9.41
CA THR A 589 0.62 -0.35 -8.93
C THR A 589 -0.01 -1.16 -10.06
N ALA A 590 -0.22 -0.56 -11.23
CA ALA A 590 -0.74 -1.25 -12.40
C ALA A 590 0.21 -2.37 -12.87
N VAL A 591 1.52 -2.11 -12.90
CA VAL A 591 2.53 -3.12 -13.25
C VAL A 591 2.51 -4.28 -12.26
N LEU A 592 2.49 -4.02 -10.95
CA LEU A 592 2.41 -5.07 -9.93
C LEU A 592 1.11 -5.88 -10.06
N ALA A 593 -0.03 -5.22 -10.30
CA ALA A 593 -1.31 -5.89 -10.51
C ALA A 593 -1.28 -6.82 -11.74
N ILE A 594 -0.69 -6.37 -12.85
CA ILE A 594 -0.52 -7.19 -14.06
C ILE A 594 0.38 -8.40 -13.78
N LEU A 595 1.50 -8.22 -13.06
CA LEU A 595 2.39 -9.34 -12.71
C LEU A 595 1.69 -10.40 -11.84
N ILE A 596 0.85 -9.96 -10.90
CA ILE A 596 0.04 -10.84 -10.05
C ILE A 596 -1.01 -11.56 -10.90
N ALA A 597 -1.71 -10.86 -11.79
CA ALA A 597 -2.72 -11.44 -12.67
C ALA A 597 -2.11 -12.46 -13.64
N VAL A 598 -0.97 -12.14 -14.27
CA VAL A 598 -0.25 -13.07 -15.14
C VAL A 598 0.19 -14.31 -14.36
N ASN A 599 0.72 -14.16 -13.15
CA ASN A 599 1.09 -15.30 -12.32
C ASN A 599 -0.14 -16.15 -11.91
N ALA A 600 -1.28 -15.51 -11.63
CA ALA A 600 -2.54 -16.20 -11.37
C ALA A 600 -3.00 -17.02 -12.57
N ILE A 601 -2.97 -16.43 -13.77
CA ILE A 601 -3.33 -17.10 -15.02
C ILE A 601 -2.36 -18.25 -15.29
N ILE A 602 -1.05 -18.04 -15.13
CA ILE A 602 -0.06 -19.12 -15.30
C ILE A 602 -0.33 -20.26 -14.33
N ASN A 603 -0.63 -19.99 -13.06
CA ASN A 603 -0.94 -21.04 -12.09
C ASN A 603 -2.28 -21.73 -12.34
N CYS A 604 -3.27 -21.02 -12.90
CA CYS A 604 -4.58 -21.58 -13.23
C CYS A 604 -4.55 -22.41 -14.53
N CYS A 605 -3.86 -21.90 -15.56
CA CYS A 605 -3.75 -22.51 -16.88
C CYS A 605 -2.61 -23.54 -16.98
N ARG A 606 -1.65 -23.55 -16.04
CA ARG A 606 -0.66 -24.65 -15.99
C ARG A 606 -1.39 -25.95 -15.72
N GLU A 607 -1.45 -26.76 -16.77
CA GLU A 607 -1.95 -28.11 -16.70
C GLU A 607 -1.27 -28.84 -15.54
N ASN A 608 -2.10 -29.34 -14.63
CA ASN A 608 -1.66 -29.94 -13.38
C ASN A 608 -0.56 -30.97 -13.71
N PRO A 609 0.69 -30.84 -13.25
CA PRO A 609 1.78 -31.73 -13.67
C PRO A 609 1.49 -33.19 -13.33
N HIS A 610 0.61 -33.43 -12.36
CA HIS A 610 0.06 -34.74 -12.05
C HIS A 610 -0.96 -35.25 -13.08
N ALA A 611 -1.78 -34.38 -13.67
CA ALA A 611 -2.66 -34.73 -14.79
C ALA A 611 -1.83 -35.00 -16.05
N LYS A 612 -0.79 -34.20 -16.31
CA LYS A 612 0.16 -34.45 -17.39
C LYS A 612 0.89 -35.78 -17.21
N ARG A 613 1.48 -36.04 -16.03
CA ARG A 613 2.13 -37.34 -15.74
C ARG A 613 1.15 -38.52 -15.78
N ARG A 614 -0.11 -38.35 -15.35
CA ARG A 614 -1.13 -39.41 -15.45
C ARG A 614 -1.50 -39.68 -16.91
N ARG A 615 -1.68 -38.64 -17.72
CA ARG A 615 -1.93 -38.77 -19.16
C ARG A 615 -0.73 -39.37 -19.89
N GLU A 616 0.49 -39.01 -19.52
CA GLU A 616 1.73 -39.60 -20.07
C GLU A 616 1.88 -41.07 -19.66
N ALA A 617 1.56 -41.43 -18.42
CA ALA A 617 1.58 -42.82 -17.95
C ALA A 617 0.45 -43.67 -18.56
N GLU A 618 -0.74 -43.10 -18.72
CA GLU A 618 -1.88 -43.76 -19.37
C GLU A 618 -1.64 -43.93 -20.88
N LYS A 619 -1.02 -42.93 -21.52
CA LYS A 619 -0.58 -43.03 -22.92
C LYS A 619 0.54 -44.07 -23.07
N ALA A 620 1.52 -44.09 -22.17
CA ALA A 620 2.57 -45.11 -22.16
C ALA A 620 2.00 -46.53 -21.96
N ASN A 621 1.02 -46.72 -21.07
CA ASN A 621 0.36 -48.03 -20.91
C ASN A 621 -0.45 -48.43 -22.14
N ARG A 622 -1.18 -47.49 -22.79
CA ARG A 622 -1.87 -47.77 -24.06
C ARG A 622 -0.91 -48.14 -25.19
N ASP A 623 0.22 -47.44 -25.29
CA ASP A 623 1.25 -47.74 -26.30
C ASP A 623 1.94 -49.10 -26.04
N ILE A 624 1.90 -49.62 -24.80
CA ILE A 624 2.38 -50.98 -24.45
C ILE A 624 1.33 -52.05 -24.78
N ASP A 625 0.04 -51.77 -24.57
CA ASP A 625 -1.05 -52.71 -24.89
C ASP A 625 -1.31 -52.86 -26.40
N ASP A 626 -1.06 -51.80 -27.20
CA ASP A 626 -1.10 -51.84 -28.67
C ASP A 626 0.03 -52.69 -29.29
N LEU A 627 0.94 -53.22 -28.45
CA LEU A 627 2.08 -54.05 -28.83
C LEU A 627 1.92 -55.54 -28.44
N THR A 628 0.71 -56.12 -28.54
CA THR A 628 0.53 -57.59 -28.51
C THR A 628 -0.43 -58.10 -29.61
N PRO A 629 -0.22 -59.28 -30.25
CA PRO A 629 1.01 -60.04 -30.51
C PRO A 629 1.14 -60.43 -32.02
N LEU A 630 0.76 -59.57 -32.96
CA LEU A 630 0.87 -59.87 -34.41
C LEU A 630 2.19 -59.39 -35.04
N ASP A 631 2.99 -58.61 -34.31
CA ASP A 631 4.24 -58.03 -34.84
C ASP A 631 5.48 -58.25 -33.94
N ALA A 632 5.40 -59.23 -33.02
CA ALA A 632 6.53 -59.60 -32.15
C ALA A 632 7.74 -60.20 -32.91
N ARG A 633 7.62 -60.40 -34.23
CA ARG A 633 8.69 -60.95 -35.07
C ARG A 633 9.64 -59.88 -35.61
N ASP A 634 9.15 -58.66 -35.87
CA ASP A 634 9.98 -57.56 -36.35
C ASP A 634 10.74 -56.84 -35.23
N SER A 635 10.26 -56.92 -33.98
CA SER A 635 10.96 -56.33 -32.82
C SER A 635 12.13 -57.17 -32.28
N LEU A 636 12.23 -58.45 -32.66
CA LEU A 636 13.33 -59.34 -32.30
C LEU A 636 14.48 -59.35 -33.33
N LEU A 637 14.33 -58.68 -34.47
CA LEU A 637 15.35 -58.59 -35.52
C LEU A 637 15.98 -57.19 -35.67
N MET A 638 15.64 -56.23 -34.79
CA MET A 638 16.40 -54.99 -34.70
C MET A 638 17.73 -55.24 -33.98
N ASP A 639 18.77 -55.59 -34.74
CA ASP A 639 20.12 -55.85 -34.22
C ASP A 639 20.81 -54.59 -33.65
N HIS A 640 20.24 -53.41 -33.88
CA HIS A 640 20.58 -52.18 -33.19
C HIS A 640 19.28 -51.44 -32.85
N PRO A 641 18.85 -51.35 -31.58
CA PRO A 641 17.83 -50.38 -31.25
C PRO A 641 18.40 -49.02 -31.61
N GLN A 642 17.75 -48.28 -32.51
CA GLN A 642 18.07 -46.86 -32.64
C GLN A 642 17.81 -46.26 -31.27
N ARG A 643 18.92 -45.90 -30.61
CA ARG A 643 18.91 -45.01 -29.45
C ARG A 643 18.19 -43.76 -29.94
N LYS A 644 16.87 -43.67 -29.68
CA LYS A 644 16.13 -42.43 -29.90
C LYS A 644 16.91 -41.37 -29.16
N ASP A 645 17.48 -40.44 -29.92
CA ASP A 645 18.18 -39.31 -29.37
C ASP A 645 17.16 -38.46 -28.60
N TYR A 646 17.02 -38.77 -27.32
CA TYR A 646 16.38 -37.91 -26.32
C TYR A 646 17.10 -36.55 -26.21
N ALA A 647 18.18 -36.34 -26.97
CA ALA A 647 18.91 -35.08 -27.11
C ALA A 647 18.21 -34.05 -28.01
N GLU A 648 17.24 -34.41 -28.87
CA GLU A 648 16.53 -33.41 -29.69
C GLU A 648 15.25 -32.87 -29.03
N MET A 649 14.61 -33.62 -28.12
CA MET A 649 13.48 -33.11 -27.32
C MET A 649 13.90 -32.22 -26.14
N SER A 650 15.19 -32.17 -25.79
CA SER A 650 15.71 -31.24 -24.78
C SER A 650 15.86 -29.81 -25.32
N ASN A 651 15.87 -29.61 -26.65
CA ASN A 651 16.04 -28.28 -27.25
C ASN A 651 14.75 -27.45 -27.32
N PHE A 652 13.57 -28.08 -27.20
CA PHE A 652 12.27 -27.40 -27.19
C PHE A 652 11.59 -27.35 -25.82
N ASN A 653 12.28 -27.77 -24.75
CA ASN A 653 11.70 -27.84 -23.41
C ASN A 653 12.49 -27.03 -22.37
N PHE A 654 12.91 -25.82 -22.73
CA PHE A 654 13.42 -24.84 -21.77
C PHE A 654 12.31 -23.90 -21.29
N THR A 655 11.58 -24.33 -20.26
CA THR A 655 11.15 -23.47 -19.13
C THR A 655 10.88 -24.34 -17.88
N GLY A 656 11.91 -24.99 -17.36
CA GLY A 656 11.98 -25.48 -15.98
C GLY A 656 12.69 -24.46 -15.06
N PRO A 657 12.51 -24.52 -13.73
CA PRO A 657 13.04 -23.51 -12.82
C PRO A 657 14.57 -23.58 -12.74
N TYR A 658 15.19 -22.50 -13.20
CA TYR A 658 16.49 -21.91 -12.84
C TYR A 658 17.58 -22.83 -12.26
N GLU A 659 18.65 -22.98 -13.03
CA GLU A 659 19.95 -23.51 -12.65
C GLU A 659 20.65 -22.56 -11.66
N SER A 660 21.16 -23.08 -10.54
CA SER A 660 21.88 -22.26 -9.56
C SER A 660 23.22 -21.79 -10.12
N TYR A 661 23.56 -20.53 -9.83
CA TYR A 661 24.80 -19.88 -10.24
C TYR A 661 26.00 -20.63 -9.63
N ARG A 662 26.80 -21.29 -10.47
CA ARG A 662 28.12 -21.83 -10.11
C ARG A 662 29.19 -20.86 -10.62
N ASP A 663 29.95 -20.25 -9.71
CA ASP A 663 31.21 -19.62 -10.05
C ASP A 663 32.26 -20.72 -10.28
N GLU A 664 32.47 -21.13 -11.52
CA GLU A 664 33.75 -21.73 -11.94
C GLU A 664 34.40 -20.82 -12.98
N PRO A 665 35.69 -20.46 -12.82
CA PRO A 665 36.40 -19.72 -13.86
C PRO A 665 36.57 -20.64 -15.08
N LYS A 666 35.90 -20.28 -16.19
CA LYS A 666 36.06 -20.96 -17.48
C LYS A 666 37.54 -20.93 -17.89
N ARG A 667 38.16 -22.11 -17.96
CA ARG A 667 39.45 -22.32 -18.60
C ARG A 667 39.32 -21.99 -20.09
N ALA A 668 40.13 -21.06 -20.58
CA ALA A 668 40.16 -20.67 -21.97
C ALA A 668 40.56 -21.87 -22.85
N GLY A 669 39.71 -22.21 -23.83
CA GLY A 669 40.10 -23.05 -24.97
C GLY A 669 40.89 -22.21 -25.99
N PRO A 670 41.80 -22.81 -26.78
CA PRO A 670 42.64 -22.06 -27.70
C PRO A 670 41.84 -21.60 -28.92
N THR A 671 42.01 -20.33 -29.25
CA THR A 671 41.57 -19.68 -30.48
C THR A 671 42.37 -20.16 -31.69
N GLY A 672 41.68 -20.49 -32.78
CA GLY A 672 42.27 -20.72 -34.10
C GLY A 672 41.27 -20.30 -35.18
N SER A 673 41.55 -19.16 -35.80
CA SER A 673 40.76 -18.44 -36.80
C SER A 673 40.88 -19.03 -38.22
N ASP A 674 39.73 -19.12 -38.87
CA ASP A 674 39.40 -18.78 -40.27
C ASP A 674 40.13 -19.34 -41.52
N GLU A 675 39.25 -19.74 -42.45
CA GLU A 675 39.30 -19.67 -43.93
C GLU A 675 40.26 -20.58 -44.74
N ARG A 676 39.69 -21.60 -45.41
CA ARG A 676 39.57 -21.64 -46.89
C ARG A 676 38.80 -22.86 -47.40
N ALA A 677 37.94 -22.58 -48.38
CA ALA A 677 37.30 -23.54 -49.27
C ALA A 677 38.32 -24.23 -50.22
N GLY A 678 38.04 -25.47 -50.63
CA GLY A 678 38.76 -26.12 -51.72
C GLY A 678 38.55 -27.62 -51.82
N LEU A 679 37.75 -28.02 -52.82
CA LEU A 679 37.58 -29.34 -53.43
C LEU A 679 38.87 -30.19 -53.51
N VAL A 680 38.77 -31.52 -53.35
CA VAL A 680 39.23 -32.56 -54.30
C VAL A 680 38.84 -33.97 -53.79
N HIS A 681 38.51 -34.81 -54.75
CA HIS A 681 37.97 -36.17 -54.77
C HIS A 681 39.08 -37.25 -54.79
N ASN A 682 38.74 -38.50 -54.43
CA ASN A 682 39.40 -39.79 -54.78
C ASN A 682 40.76 -40.13 -54.11
N ASP A 683 41.15 -41.38 -53.85
CA ASP A 683 40.56 -42.74 -53.84
C ASP A 683 41.62 -43.71 -53.23
N TYR A 684 41.19 -44.88 -52.74
CA TYR A 684 41.90 -46.15 -52.42
C TYR A 684 43.29 -46.22 -51.76
N GLY A 685 43.41 -47.15 -50.79
CA GLY A 685 44.70 -47.77 -50.43
C GLY A 685 44.69 -48.69 -49.21
N VAL A 686 44.35 -49.96 -49.39
CA VAL A 686 44.59 -51.05 -48.43
C VAL A 686 46.06 -51.45 -48.48
N ALA A 687 46.75 -51.49 -47.33
CA ALA A 687 47.94 -52.33 -47.17
C ALA A 687 48.23 -52.64 -45.68
N HIS A 688 48.30 -53.93 -45.39
CA HIS A 688 48.78 -54.51 -44.14
C HIS A 688 50.31 -54.35 -43.97
N GLY A 689 50.76 -54.19 -42.72
CA GLY A 689 52.15 -54.40 -42.31
C GLY A 689 52.23 -54.74 -40.83
N ARG A 690 52.52 -56.02 -40.52
CA ARG A 690 52.83 -56.56 -39.18
C ARG A 690 54.31 -56.39 -38.84
N SER A 691 54.63 -56.14 -37.56
CA SER A 691 55.77 -56.64 -36.75
C SER A 691 55.99 -55.67 -35.56
N ALA A 692 56.32 -56.02 -34.32
CA ALA A 692 56.49 -57.27 -33.60
C ALA A 692 56.36 -56.98 -32.07
N SER A 693 55.88 -57.97 -31.32
CA SER A 693 55.75 -58.10 -29.84
C SER A 693 57.15 -58.26 -29.15
N PRO A 694 57.35 -58.59 -27.82
CA PRO A 694 56.37 -59.11 -26.84
C PRO A 694 56.57 -58.82 -25.31
N ASP A 695 55.55 -59.26 -24.54
CA ASP A 695 55.57 -59.86 -23.18
C ASP A 695 55.97 -58.99 -21.95
N SER A 696 55.41 -59.11 -20.73
CA SER A 696 54.68 -60.20 -20.04
C SER A 696 53.97 -59.71 -18.75
N HIS A 697 52.83 -60.34 -18.41
CA HIS A 697 52.34 -60.83 -17.09
C HIS A 697 52.59 -60.00 -15.79
N HIS A 698 51.68 -59.84 -14.82
CA HIS A 698 50.86 -60.83 -14.11
C HIS A 698 49.80 -60.14 -13.21
N SER A 699 48.80 -60.94 -12.88
CA SER A 699 47.60 -60.78 -12.04
C SER A 699 47.78 -60.77 -10.50
N ARG A 700 46.67 -60.43 -9.79
CA ARG A 700 46.25 -60.74 -8.38
C ARG A 700 46.65 -59.72 -7.30
N SER A 701 45.71 -59.00 -6.64
CA SER A 701 44.68 -59.35 -5.63
C SER A 701 45.21 -59.46 -4.18
N SER A 702 44.52 -58.79 -3.24
CA SER A 702 44.32 -59.12 -1.80
C SER A 702 44.77 -58.06 -0.77
N LEU A 703 43.75 -57.51 -0.09
CA LEU A 703 43.56 -57.19 1.34
C LEU A 703 44.73 -57.22 2.35
N GLU A 704 44.63 -56.25 3.27
CA GLU A 704 45.01 -56.15 4.71
C GLU A 704 45.90 -54.92 4.95
N GLY A 705 45.56 -53.91 5.76
CA GLY A 705 45.49 -53.96 7.22
C GLY A 705 46.09 -52.67 7.82
N ARG A 706 45.59 -52.30 9.01
CA ARG A 706 45.79 -51.08 9.83
C ARG A 706 47.21 -50.50 9.92
N ARG A 707 47.29 -49.16 10.10
CA ARG A 707 48.47 -48.41 10.60
C ARG A 707 48.33 -48.05 12.10
N PRO A 708 49.41 -48.10 12.90
CA PRO A 708 49.41 -47.78 14.33
C PRO A 708 49.72 -46.31 14.65
N ALA A 709 49.34 -45.92 15.87
CA ALA A 709 49.54 -44.61 16.51
C ALA A 709 50.98 -44.35 16.96
N ALA A 710 51.36 -43.07 17.03
CA ALA A 710 52.65 -42.58 17.51
C ALA A 710 52.64 -42.26 19.03
N PRO A 711 53.76 -42.43 19.75
CA PRO A 711 53.87 -42.07 21.16
C PRO A 711 54.60 -40.73 21.39
N GLY A 712 54.29 -40.08 22.51
CA GLY A 712 55.04 -38.95 23.06
C GLY A 712 54.67 -38.73 24.54
N TYR A 713 55.48 -39.29 25.42
CA TYR A 713 55.38 -39.26 26.89
C TYR A 713 55.83 -37.90 27.48
N GLY A 714 55.27 -37.54 28.64
CA GLY A 714 55.80 -36.51 29.53
C GLY A 714 54.94 -36.31 30.79
N MET A 715 55.32 -36.97 31.89
CA MET A 715 54.71 -36.93 33.23
C MET A 715 54.96 -35.62 34.00
N ALA A 716 54.05 -35.26 34.90
CA ALA A 716 54.35 -34.85 36.28
C ALA A 716 53.08 -34.79 37.16
N TYR A 717 53.05 -35.69 38.15
CA TYR A 717 52.24 -35.82 39.38
C TYR A 717 50.72 -36.02 39.32
#